data_AF-A0A0R2FB17-F1
#
_entry.id   AF-A0A0R2FB17-F1
#
_cell.length_a   1.000
_cell.length_b   1.000
_cell.length_c   1.000
_cell.angle_alpha   90.00
_cell.angle_beta   90.00
_cell.angle_gamma   90.00
#
_symmetry.space_group_name_H-M   'P 1'
#
loop_
_entity.id
_entity.type
_entity.pdbx_description
1 polymer ?
#
loop_
_entity_poly.entity_id
_entity_poly.type
_entity_poly.pdbx_seq_one_letter_code
_entity_poly.pdbx_strand_id
1 'polypeptide(L)'
;MWGGQALTAQAANQTYTQQFQNTTATLSGKSVETNMYFTKMDYWKVKKATFNFNYQISQLASRQTSDITVSINGVKFDSFRPKDKMGFQTEKIKIPLDLLSGENELQINGQVLNKAGKDNYDLAQTPANWLTIKDGSNVNFEYTLKEAENTLQSFYAHFSGQDTIANQRSRIMTPDQPTANELTASMTALAGESRVINTDNDQIQVVPASKANVKKNDYVMAVTTYDHLPSDLKKAVDAKKVKHQAVIQTHYTGGKYYLIVTAPNGKLLKQAARFVANEELMKETNKSTETVTMATATYTSVLQDEGRYQLTQGTDEIKGAGHRETSYFVSLPNDRSNADGSEIQLHFRYSKNLNFNRALVTAYVNDTTLGSKKLTAAHANGDTLTLKVPKGTPLGTSFTVRVAFDLEMKDQDSSDNSDTPWAEVEPQSRMLVKSQRSNDLLLTNYPTLFIKNQTYNQIAVVVPKKFDATDFKTLTNIFNLIGSFSKSNTGQIQFYTKQPSKHVLASHNVIVMGSPKTNAMVKALNNKLYFKYDKHFNGFQSNEKLSIERDYGKTIGTVQLLRSPYNQKRGLLVVTGATPEASYLASTQINFQKNIEQYSGDAIVVDENNTHYSYRFKKDKNIDDALARKRSLSSHSQLLLYLGIIVVVLVLISLGGFLIVRKQGLLNRGQRHDQ
;
A
#
# COMPACT_ATOMS: atom_id res chain seq x y z
N MET A 1 30.20 -57.43 3.76
CA MET A 1 29.32 -56.73 2.79
C MET A 1 27.92 -56.58 3.40
N TRP A 2 27.69 -55.56 4.23
CA TRP A 2 26.33 -55.14 4.59
C TRP A 2 26.37 -53.60 4.63
N GLY A 3 26.05 -52.99 3.49
CA GLY A 3 25.96 -51.55 3.34
C GLY A 3 24.62 -51.06 3.89
N GLY A 4 24.67 -50.28 4.98
CA GLY A 4 23.51 -49.52 5.45
C GLY A 4 23.23 -48.38 4.49
N GLN A 5 22.13 -48.46 3.76
CA GLN A 5 21.58 -47.32 3.04
C GLN A 5 21.17 -46.25 4.06
N ALA A 6 21.86 -45.10 4.00
CA ALA A 6 21.40 -43.89 4.65
C ALA A 6 20.09 -43.45 3.96
N LEU A 7 18.96 -43.66 4.64
CA LEU A 7 17.69 -43.03 4.29
C LEU A 7 17.85 -41.51 4.49
N THR A 8 18.19 -40.80 3.41
CA THR A 8 18.06 -39.35 3.36
C THR A 8 16.57 -39.03 3.44
N ALA A 9 16.11 -38.57 4.62
CA ALA A 9 14.76 -38.06 4.79
C ALA A 9 14.53 -36.91 3.79
N GLN A 10 13.72 -37.18 2.77
CA GLN A 10 13.35 -36.20 1.77
C GLN A 10 12.52 -35.12 2.46
N ALA A 11 12.99 -33.87 2.44
CA ALA A 11 12.26 -32.75 3.06
C ALA A 11 10.83 -32.69 2.50
N ALA A 12 9.84 -32.64 3.39
CA ALA A 12 8.43 -32.60 3.00
C ALA A 12 8.16 -31.39 2.09
N ASN A 13 7.42 -31.62 1.00
CA ASN A 13 6.98 -30.54 0.12
C ASN A 13 6.09 -29.56 0.90
N GLN A 14 6.37 -28.27 0.74
CA GLN A 14 5.57 -27.16 1.25
C GLN A 14 4.79 -26.52 0.11
N THR A 15 3.73 -25.79 0.46
CA THR A 15 2.90 -25.08 -0.50
C THR A 15 2.70 -23.63 -0.10
N TYR A 16 2.67 -22.74 -1.09
CA TYR A 16 2.31 -21.33 -0.89
C TYR A 16 1.44 -20.87 -2.06
N THR A 17 0.43 -20.05 -1.76
CA THR A 17 -0.46 -19.48 -2.76
C THR A 17 -0.35 -17.97 -2.72
N GLN A 18 0.17 -17.38 -3.79
CA GLN A 18 0.22 -15.94 -3.98
C GLN A 18 -1.02 -15.48 -4.73
N GLN A 19 -1.88 -14.73 -4.05
CA GLN A 19 -3.02 -14.07 -4.69
C GLN A 19 -2.52 -12.88 -5.51
N PHE A 20 -3.11 -12.67 -6.69
CA PHE A 20 -2.86 -11.44 -7.44
C PHE A 20 -3.60 -10.27 -6.77
N GLN A 21 -2.98 -9.09 -6.80
CA GLN A 21 -3.54 -7.85 -6.23
C GLN A 21 -4.66 -7.24 -7.09
N ASN A 22 -4.91 -7.80 -8.27
CA ASN A 22 -5.89 -7.31 -9.22
C ASN A 22 -7.32 -7.52 -8.67
N THR A 23 -8.13 -6.47 -8.73
CA THR A 23 -9.58 -6.57 -8.47
C THR A 23 -10.29 -7.25 -9.64
N THR A 24 -11.55 -7.65 -9.44
CA THR A 24 -12.38 -8.16 -10.54
C THR A 24 -12.47 -7.10 -11.64
N ALA A 25 -12.05 -7.44 -12.85
CA ALA A 25 -11.99 -6.53 -13.98
C ALA A 25 -12.59 -7.17 -15.24
N THR A 26 -13.26 -6.37 -16.07
CA THR A 26 -13.84 -6.82 -17.34
C THR A 26 -13.12 -6.15 -18.50
N LEU A 27 -12.55 -6.97 -19.38
CA LEU A 27 -11.94 -6.56 -20.64
C LEU A 27 -12.96 -6.77 -21.75
N SER A 28 -13.17 -5.75 -22.59
CA SER A 28 -14.16 -5.79 -23.67
C SER A 28 -13.48 -5.78 -25.03
N GLY A 29 -14.13 -6.37 -26.04
CA GLY A 29 -13.61 -6.45 -27.41
C GLY A 29 -13.38 -7.89 -27.88
N LYS A 30 -13.07 -8.03 -29.17
CA LYS A 30 -12.80 -9.33 -29.81
C LYS A 30 -11.46 -9.93 -29.37
N SER A 31 -10.51 -9.11 -28.96
CA SER A 31 -9.32 -9.57 -28.25
C SER A 31 -9.08 -8.74 -27.01
N VAL A 32 -8.57 -9.40 -25.98
CA VAL A 32 -8.41 -8.88 -24.63
C VAL A 32 -7.03 -9.26 -24.12
N GLU A 33 -6.37 -8.33 -23.44
CA GLU A 33 -5.03 -8.54 -22.89
C GLU A 33 -4.92 -7.98 -21.47
N THR A 34 -4.25 -8.72 -20.57
CA THR A 34 -3.91 -8.22 -19.24
C THR A 34 -2.67 -8.88 -18.68
N ASN A 35 -1.98 -8.16 -17.79
CA ASN A 35 -0.76 -8.60 -17.13
C ASN A 35 -0.99 -8.72 -15.61
N MET A 36 -0.32 -9.70 -15.01
CA MET A 36 -0.34 -10.01 -13.59
C MET A 36 1.08 -10.28 -13.11
N TYR A 37 1.40 -9.92 -11.87
CA TYR A 37 2.77 -10.04 -11.35
C TYR A 37 2.82 -10.93 -10.11
N PHE A 38 3.86 -11.75 -10.00
CA PHE A 38 4.10 -12.58 -8.82
C PHE A 38 5.60 -12.82 -8.57
N THR A 39 5.93 -13.28 -7.37
CA THR A 39 7.31 -13.40 -6.88
C THR A 39 7.62 -14.83 -6.46
N LYS A 40 8.78 -15.35 -6.90
CA LYS A 40 9.36 -16.61 -6.44
C LYS A 40 10.49 -16.32 -5.46
N MET A 41 10.44 -16.88 -4.26
CA MET A 41 11.54 -16.72 -3.30
C MET A 41 12.78 -17.52 -3.75
N ASP A 42 13.98 -16.93 -3.66
CA ASP A 42 15.24 -17.54 -4.13
C ASP A 42 15.63 -18.82 -3.38
N TYR A 43 15.18 -18.93 -2.13
CA TYR A 43 15.38 -20.11 -1.29
C TYR A 43 14.37 -21.23 -1.56
N TRP A 44 13.39 -21.04 -2.45
CA TRP A 44 12.50 -22.12 -2.89
C TRP A 44 13.18 -22.96 -3.97
N LYS A 45 13.26 -24.27 -3.73
CA LYS A 45 13.44 -25.27 -4.77
C LYS A 45 12.07 -25.70 -5.25
N VAL A 46 11.51 -24.93 -6.19
CA VAL A 46 10.17 -25.17 -6.75
C VAL A 46 10.11 -26.54 -7.44
N LYS A 47 9.08 -27.31 -7.11
CA LYS A 47 8.74 -28.61 -7.70
C LYS A 47 7.57 -28.51 -8.66
N LYS A 48 6.68 -27.55 -8.43
CA LYS A 48 5.53 -27.28 -9.27
C LYS A 48 5.07 -25.84 -9.04
N ALA A 49 4.63 -25.19 -10.12
CA ALA A 49 3.93 -23.93 -10.08
C ALA A 49 2.65 -24.07 -10.91
N THR A 50 1.52 -23.62 -10.37
CA THR A 50 0.21 -23.73 -11.01
C THR A 50 -0.49 -22.38 -10.96
N PHE A 51 -0.82 -21.83 -12.11
CA PHE A 51 -1.70 -20.68 -12.22
C PHE A 51 -3.15 -21.16 -12.16
N ASN A 52 -3.90 -20.66 -11.18
CA ASN A 52 -5.35 -20.85 -11.07
C ASN A 52 -6.04 -19.60 -11.60
N PHE A 53 -6.55 -19.68 -12.82
CA PHE A 53 -7.19 -18.57 -13.51
C PHE A 53 -8.70 -18.60 -13.30
N ASN A 54 -9.24 -17.63 -12.56
CA ASN A 54 -10.67 -17.49 -12.33
C ASN A 54 -11.25 -16.45 -13.28
N TYR A 55 -12.11 -16.89 -14.20
CA TYR A 55 -12.60 -16.05 -15.28
C TYR A 55 -14.04 -16.36 -15.68
N GLN A 56 -14.66 -15.42 -16.37
CA GLN A 56 -15.94 -15.58 -17.03
C GLN A 56 -15.85 -14.93 -18.41
N ILE A 57 -16.47 -15.55 -19.41
CA ILE A 57 -16.62 -14.92 -20.72
C ILE A 57 -18.11 -14.73 -21.02
N SER A 58 -18.37 -13.85 -21.99
CA SER A 58 -19.72 -13.61 -22.50
C SER A 58 -20.53 -14.87 -22.73
N GLN A 59 -21.82 -14.82 -22.36
CA GLN A 59 -22.79 -15.87 -22.65
C GLN A 59 -23.03 -16.01 -24.16
N LEU A 60 -22.73 -14.98 -24.94
CA LEU A 60 -22.87 -14.98 -26.40
C LEU A 60 -21.61 -15.50 -27.12
N ALA A 61 -20.48 -15.64 -26.41
CA ALA A 61 -19.23 -16.11 -26.99
C ALA A 61 -19.32 -17.57 -27.47
N SER A 62 -18.86 -17.81 -28.69
CA SER A 62 -18.61 -19.12 -29.27
C SER A 62 -17.45 -19.80 -28.57
N ARG A 63 -17.74 -20.92 -27.89
CA ARG A 63 -16.72 -21.75 -27.23
C ARG A 63 -15.81 -22.50 -28.21
N GLN A 64 -16.18 -22.56 -29.49
CA GLN A 64 -15.40 -23.24 -30.53
C GLN A 64 -14.32 -22.33 -31.13
N THR A 65 -14.57 -21.02 -31.16
CA THR A 65 -13.72 -20.03 -31.83
C THR A 65 -13.13 -18.99 -30.87
N SER A 66 -13.47 -19.06 -29.58
CA SER A 66 -12.81 -18.24 -28.55
C SER A 66 -11.70 -19.07 -27.90
N ASP A 67 -10.56 -18.43 -27.68
CA ASP A 67 -9.38 -19.04 -27.04
C ASP A 67 -8.69 -18.04 -26.12
N ILE A 68 -7.91 -18.57 -25.18
CA ILE A 68 -7.11 -17.81 -24.23
C ILE A 68 -5.72 -18.43 -24.23
N THR A 69 -4.69 -17.60 -24.36
CA THR A 69 -3.28 -17.94 -24.34
C THR A 69 -2.62 -17.28 -23.15
N VAL A 70 -1.76 -18.01 -22.46
CA VAL A 70 -1.00 -17.53 -21.31
C VAL A 70 0.50 -17.51 -21.65
N SER A 71 1.13 -16.39 -21.34
CA SER A 71 2.57 -16.20 -21.39
C SER A 71 3.13 -15.88 -20.02
N ILE A 72 4.40 -16.21 -19.81
CA ILE A 72 5.17 -15.80 -18.65
C ILE A 72 6.50 -15.21 -19.12
N ASN A 73 6.85 -14.03 -18.62
CA ASN A 73 8.07 -13.30 -18.97
C ASN A 73 8.28 -13.20 -20.49
N GLY A 74 7.19 -12.93 -21.24
CA GLY A 74 7.17 -12.83 -22.69
C GLY A 74 7.10 -14.16 -23.46
N VAL A 75 7.15 -15.32 -22.79
CA VAL A 75 7.12 -16.64 -23.44
C VAL A 75 5.74 -17.28 -23.31
N LYS A 76 5.05 -17.50 -24.43
CA LYS A 76 3.77 -18.24 -24.51
C LYS A 76 3.99 -19.71 -24.20
N PHE A 77 3.18 -20.30 -23.33
CA PHE A 77 3.36 -21.70 -22.92
C PHE A 77 2.08 -22.53 -22.79
N ASP A 78 0.90 -21.91 -22.78
CA ASP A 78 -0.38 -22.62 -22.71
C ASP A 78 -1.45 -21.86 -23.49
N SER A 79 -2.34 -22.59 -24.18
CA SER A 79 -3.52 -22.03 -24.84
C SER A 79 -4.69 -22.99 -24.66
N PHE A 80 -5.85 -22.46 -24.31
CA PHE A 80 -7.05 -23.27 -24.07
C PHE A 80 -8.32 -22.58 -24.57
N ARG A 81 -9.36 -23.38 -24.79
CA ARG A 81 -10.69 -22.87 -25.11
C ARG A 81 -11.54 -22.80 -23.84
N PRO A 82 -12.28 -21.71 -23.61
CA PRO A 82 -13.20 -21.60 -22.48
C PRO A 82 -14.23 -22.74 -22.44
N LYS A 83 -14.51 -23.27 -21.24
CA LYS A 83 -15.47 -24.39 -21.09
C LYS A 83 -16.90 -23.89 -21.31
N ASP A 84 -17.77 -24.81 -21.71
CA ASP A 84 -19.20 -24.55 -21.87
C ASP A 84 -19.92 -24.54 -20.51
N LYS A 85 -19.66 -23.48 -19.73
CA LYS A 85 -20.27 -23.23 -18.43
C LYS A 85 -20.76 -21.78 -18.34
N MET A 86 -21.85 -21.58 -17.60
CA MET A 86 -22.33 -20.25 -17.23
C MET A 86 -21.63 -19.77 -15.96
N GLY A 87 -21.42 -18.45 -15.85
CA GLY A 87 -20.77 -17.82 -14.69
C GLY A 87 -19.26 -18.02 -14.67
N PHE A 88 -18.66 -17.77 -13.51
CA PHE A 88 -17.23 -17.92 -13.29
C PHE A 88 -16.79 -19.39 -13.35
N GLN A 89 -15.64 -19.60 -13.98
CA GLN A 89 -14.97 -20.88 -14.10
C GLN A 89 -13.48 -20.73 -13.76
N THR A 90 -12.84 -21.85 -13.44
CA THR A 90 -11.42 -21.91 -13.10
C THR A 90 -10.68 -22.79 -14.10
N GLU A 91 -9.62 -22.27 -14.69
CA GLU A 91 -8.62 -23.05 -15.40
C GLU A 91 -7.37 -23.23 -14.54
N LYS A 92 -6.80 -24.44 -14.54
CA LYS A 92 -5.58 -24.75 -13.79
C LYS A 92 -4.45 -25.03 -14.77
N ILE A 93 -3.48 -24.14 -14.81
CA ILE A 93 -2.43 -24.12 -15.83
C ILE A 93 -1.09 -24.37 -15.16
N LYS A 94 -0.35 -25.37 -15.61
CA LYS A 94 0.98 -25.68 -15.07
C LYS A 94 2.01 -24.73 -15.67
N ILE A 95 2.69 -23.95 -14.83
CA ILE A 95 3.75 -23.04 -15.28
C ILE A 95 5.06 -23.84 -15.47
N PRO A 96 5.74 -23.74 -16.63
CA PRO A 96 7.07 -24.29 -16.84
C PRO A 96 8.09 -23.67 -15.87
N LEU A 97 8.82 -24.51 -15.13
CA LEU A 97 9.69 -24.04 -14.04
C LEU A 97 10.95 -23.33 -14.53
N ASP A 98 11.39 -23.65 -15.74
CA ASP A 98 12.52 -23.06 -16.45
C ASP A 98 12.27 -21.62 -16.89
N LEU A 99 11.00 -21.21 -17.00
CA LEU A 99 10.60 -19.84 -17.31
C LEU A 99 10.45 -18.93 -16.08
N LEU A 100 10.59 -19.48 -14.85
CA LEU A 100 10.41 -18.74 -13.59
C LEU A 100 11.67 -17.99 -13.12
N SER A 101 11.58 -16.66 -13.09
CA SER A 101 12.53 -15.74 -12.45
C SER A 101 12.13 -15.42 -10.99
N GLY A 102 12.86 -14.52 -10.33
CA GLY A 102 12.53 -14.02 -8.99
C GLY A 102 11.24 -13.17 -9.00
N GLU A 103 11.17 -12.19 -9.90
CA GLU A 103 9.95 -11.46 -10.24
C GLU A 103 9.43 -11.96 -11.60
N ASN A 104 8.14 -12.18 -11.73
CA ASN A 104 7.53 -12.75 -12.93
C ASN A 104 6.33 -11.93 -13.38
N GLU A 105 6.23 -11.74 -14.69
CA GLU A 105 5.06 -11.19 -15.36
C GLU A 105 4.31 -12.34 -16.05
N LEU A 106 3.03 -12.49 -15.73
CA LEU A 106 2.10 -13.43 -16.36
C LEU A 106 1.10 -12.63 -17.19
N GLN A 107 1.06 -12.89 -18.49
CA GLN A 107 0.21 -12.19 -19.42
C GLN A 107 -0.85 -13.14 -19.97
N ILE A 108 -2.08 -12.63 -20.10
CA ILE A 108 -3.24 -13.36 -20.58
C ILE A 108 -3.73 -12.65 -21.84
N ASN A 109 -3.73 -13.39 -22.95
CA ASN A 109 -4.20 -12.94 -24.25
C ASN A 109 -5.42 -13.77 -24.64
N GLY A 110 -6.59 -13.15 -24.80
CA GLY A 110 -7.81 -13.84 -25.19
C GLY A 110 -8.36 -13.35 -26.52
N GLN A 111 -8.94 -14.26 -27.30
CA GLN A 111 -9.88 -13.93 -28.37
C GLN A 111 -11.28 -14.35 -27.94
N VAL A 112 -12.21 -13.40 -27.78
CA VAL A 112 -13.59 -13.66 -27.37
C VAL A 112 -14.50 -13.28 -28.53
N LEU A 113 -15.09 -14.27 -29.19
CA LEU A 113 -15.91 -14.09 -30.38
C LEU A 113 -17.32 -14.61 -30.14
N ASN A 114 -18.33 -13.80 -30.40
CA ASN A 114 -19.73 -14.25 -30.39
C ASN A 114 -20.01 -15.36 -31.41
N LYS A 115 -21.01 -16.21 -31.12
CA LYS A 115 -21.54 -17.19 -32.08
C LYS A 115 -22.04 -16.44 -33.32
N ALA A 116 -21.49 -16.75 -34.48
CA ALA A 116 -22.01 -16.26 -35.75
C ALA A 116 -23.43 -16.81 -35.98
N GLY A 117 -24.32 -15.98 -36.52
CA GLY A 117 -25.62 -16.44 -37.03
C GLY A 117 -25.42 -17.36 -38.25
N LYS A 118 -26.48 -18.06 -38.67
CA LYS A 118 -26.45 -18.92 -39.87
C LYS A 118 -26.14 -18.15 -41.16
N ASP A 119 -26.38 -16.85 -41.15
CA ASP A 119 -26.03 -15.92 -42.23
C ASP A 119 -24.83 -15.09 -41.77
N ASN A 120 -23.77 -15.15 -42.56
CA ASN A 120 -22.43 -14.61 -42.30
C ASN A 120 -22.40 -13.08 -42.40
N TYR A 121 -23.31 -12.39 -41.71
CA TYR A 121 -23.32 -10.93 -41.65
C TYR A 121 -22.34 -10.44 -40.60
N ASP A 122 -21.53 -9.47 -41.01
CA ASP A 122 -20.58 -8.72 -40.19
C ASP A 122 -21.09 -8.58 -38.76
N LEU A 123 -20.40 -9.25 -37.83
CA LEU A 123 -20.64 -9.08 -36.41
C LEU A 123 -20.37 -7.61 -36.08
N ALA A 124 -21.44 -6.79 -36.11
CA ALA A 124 -21.42 -5.41 -35.69
C ALA A 124 -20.64 -5.32 -34.39
N GLN A 125 -19.75 -4.31 -34.27
CA GLN A 125 -19.00 -4.13 -33.03
C GLN A 125 -19.99 -4.07 -31.87
N THR A 126 -19.83 -5.01 -30.93
CA THR A 126 -20.74 -5.19 -29.81
C THR A 126 -19.94 -5.27 -28.53
N PRO A 127 -20.39 -4.60 -27.46
CA PRO A 127 -19.79 -4.75 -26.13
C PRO A 127 -20.01 -6.16 -25.56
N ALA A 128 -20.77 -7.02 -26.25
CA ALA A 128 -21.02 -8.38 -25.82
C ALA A 128 -19.84 -9.34 -26.00
N ASN A 129 -18.71 -8.92 -26.56
CA ASN A 129 -17.47 -9.68 -26.50
C ASN A 129 -16.68 -9.21 -25.28
N TRP A 130 -16.56 -10.04 -24.25
CA TRP A 130 -15.86 -9.66 -23.03
C TRP A 130 -15.34 -10.87 -22.26
N LEU A 131 -14.28 -10.63 -21.50
CA LEU A 131 -13.66 -11.51 -20.53
C LEU A 131 -13.60 -10.78 -19.19
N THR A 132 -14.27 -11.31 -18.18
CA THR A 132 -14.15 -10.87 -16.79
C THR A 132 -13.17 -11.77 -16.08
N ILE A 133 -12.17 -11.18 -15.43
CA ILE A 133 -11.22 -11.86 -14.59
C ILE A 133 -11.61 -11.58 -13.15
N LYS A 134 -11.83 -12.65 -12.39
CA LYS A 134 -12.26 -12.54 -11.00
C LYS A 134 -11.08 -12.30 -10.08
N ASP A 135 -11.34 -11.53 -9.02
CA ASP A 135 -10.52 -11.56 -7.82
C ASP A 135 -10.30 -13.00 -7.31
N GLY A 136 -9.13 -13.25 -6.74
CA GLY A 136 -8.73 -14.57 -6.26
C GLY A 136 -8.08 -15.49 -7.29
N SER A 137 -7.83 -15.03 -8.53
CA SER A 137 -6.85 -15.67 -9.40
C SER A 137 -5.47 -15.67 -8.71
N ASN A 138 -4.70 -16.75 -8.83
CA ASN A 138 -3.48 -16.91 -8.02
C ASN A 138 -2.46 -17.87 -8.64
N VAL A 139 -1.22 -17.82 -8.13
CA VAL A 139 -0.19 -18.82 -8.39
C VAL A 139 0.03 -19.66 -7.14
N ASN A 140 -0.11 -20.97 -7.27
CA ASN A 140 0.23 -21.94 -6.24
C ASN A 140 1.59 -22.57 -6.54
N PHE A 141 2.48 -22.53 -5.56
CA PHE A 141 3.78 -23.19 -5.59
C PHE A 141 3.77 -24.42 -4.70
N GLU A 142 4.36 -25.51 -5.18
CA GLU A 142 4.84 -26.62 -4.37
C GLU A 142 6.37 -26.60 -4.42
N TYR A 143 7.04 -26.57 -3.26
CA TYR A 143 8.49 -26.40 -3.18
C TYR A 143 9.10 -27.10 -1.97
N THR A 144 10.42 -27.21 -1.99
CA THR A 144 11.22 -27.53 -0.79
C THR A 144 12.10 -26.34 -0.46
N LEU A 145 12.40 -26.13 0.81
CA LEU A 145 13.24 -25.01 1.25
C LEU A 145 14.72 -25.35 1.08
N LYS A 146 15.51 -24.40 0.58
CA LYS A 146 16.95 -24.36 0.86
C LYS A 146 17.11 -23.99 2.33
N GLU A 147 18.04 -24.63 3.01
CA GLU A 147 18.39 -24.26 4.39
C GLU A 147 19.03 -22.87 4.40
N ALA A 148 18.70 -22.07 5.42
CA ALA A 148 19.33 -20.76 5.59
C ALA A 148 20.83 -20.91 5.88
N GLU A 149 21.63 -20.18 5.12
CA GLU A 149 23.06 -20.04 5.39
C GLU A 149 23.25 -19.22 6.67
N ASN A 150 24.38 -19.41 7.35
CA ASN A 150 24.68 -18.71 8.60
C ASN A 150 25.14 -17.27 8.35
N THR A 151 24.32 -16.47 7.69
CA THR A 151 24.59 -15.08 7.32
C THR A 151 23.36 -14.21 7.57
N LEU A 152 23.57 -12.92 7.84
CA LEU A 152 22.48 -11.96 8.06
C LEU A 152 21.58 -11.87 6.83
N GLN A 153 22.16 -11.84 5.63
CA GLN A 153 21.44 -11.86 4.36
C GLN A 153 20.52 -13.08 4.21
N SER A 154 21.03 -14.29 4.48
CA SER A 154 20.24 -15.51 4.32
C SER A 154 19.15 -15.63 5.39
N PHE A 155 19.43 -15.25 6.64
CA PHE A 155 18.40 -15.14 7.68
C PHE A 155 17.30 -14.18 7.24
N TYR A 156 17.68 -12.98 6.79
CA TYR A 156 16.75 -11.93 6.40
C TYR A 156 15.80 -12.39 5.29
N ALA A 157 16.35 -12.99 4.23
CA ALA A 157 15.55 -13.49 3.11
C ALA A 157 14.47 -14.49 3.56
N HIS A 158 14.79 -15.41 4.47
CA HIS A 158 13.81 -16.36 4.99
C HIS A 158 12.85 -15.73 6.00
N PHE A 159 13.32 -14.80 6.83
CA PHE A 159 12.52 -14.12 7.85
C PHE A 159 11.45 -13.20 7.24
N SER A 160 11.78 -12.45 6.19
CA SER A 160 10.85 -11.60 5.43
C SER A 160 10.08 -12.37 4.33
N GLY A 161 10.38 -13.65 4.18
CA GLY A 161 9.74 -14.57 3.26
C GLY A 161 8.23 -14.65 3.40
N GLN A 162 7.50 -14.51 2.28
CA GLN A 162 6.04 -14.53 2.28
C GLN A 162 5.45 -15.84 2.82
N ASP A 163 6.09 -16.98 2.51
CA ASP A 163 5.71 -18.28 3.07
C ASP A 163 5.99 -18.38 4.57
N THR A 164 7.14 -17.89 5.02
CA THR A 164 7.51 -17.93 6.45
C THR A 164 6.54 -17.10 7.28
N ILE A 165 6.14 -15.93 6.76
CA ILE A 165 5.16 -15.03 7.39
C ILE A 165 3.77 -15.66 7.39
N ALA A 166 3.27 -16.15 6.24
CA ALA A 166 1.96 -16.78 6.13
C ALA A 166 1.82 -18.03 7.01
N ASN A 167 2.92 -18.78 7.20
CA ASN A 167 2.96 -19.93 8.12
C ASN A 167 3.24 -19.55 9.58
N GLN A 168 3.26 -18.26 9.92
CA GLN A 168 3.53 -17.73 11.28
C GLN A 168 4.86 -18.20 11.89
N ARG A 169 5.87 -18.43 11.04
CA ARG A 169 7.22 -18.88 11.44
C ARG A 169 8.18 -17.73 11.70
N SER A 170 7.84 -16.51 11.28
CA SER A 170 8.61 -15.29 11.56
C SER A 170 8.05 -14.54 12.77
N ARG A 171 8.91 -14.21 13.74
CA ARG A 171 8.54 -13.36 14.88
C ARG A 171 9.71 -12.54 15.42
N ILE A 172 9.39 -11.36 15.93
CA ILE A 172 10.32 -10.53 16.70
C ILE A 172 10.09 -10.85 18.17
N MET A 173 11.15 -11.30 18.85
CA MET A 173 11.14 -11.55 20.28
C MET A 173 11.71 -10.35 21.03
N THR A 174 11.02 -9.91 22.06
CA THR A 174 11.43 -8.79 22.94
C THR A 174 11.27 -9.21 24.40
N PRO A 175 11.87 -8.52 25.39
CA PRO A 175 11.73 -8.89 26.80
C PRO A 175 10.27 -8.88 27.26
N ASP A 176 9.96 -9.67 28.29
CA ASP A 176 8.59 -9.74 28.84
C ASP A 176 8.09 -8.40 29.38
N GLN A 177 8.99 -7.59 29.95
CA GLN A 177 8.73 -6.22 30.40
C GLN A 177 9.78 -5.28 29.79
N PRO A 178 9.60 -4.90 28.52
CA PRO A 178 10.61 -4.17 27.78
C PRO A 178 10.70 -2.72 28.27
N THR A 179 11.91 -2.19 28.29
CA THR A 179 12.10 -0.74 28.49
C THR A 179 11.53 0.03 27.30
N ALA A 180 11.28 1.34 27.48
CA ALA A 180 10.86 2.21 26.38
C ALA A 180 11.83 2.17 25.18
N ASN A 181 13.13 2.01 25.42
CA ASN A 181 14.11 1.90 24.33
C ASN A 181 14.04 0.55 23.60
N GLU A 182 13.79 -0.55 24.32
CA GLU A 182 13.62 -1.88 23.72
C GLU A 182 12.32 -1.98 22.92
N LEU A 183 11.22 -1.38 23.41
CA LEU A 183 10.00 -1.24 22.62
C LEU A 183 10.24 -0.41 21.36
N THR A 184 10.93 0.72 21.50
CA THR A 184 11.28 1.57 20.35
C THR A 184 12.11 0.79 19.33
N ALA A 185 13.12 0.05 19.78
CA ALA A 185 13.96 -0.78 18.92
C ALA A 185 13.15 -1.90 18.24
N SER A 186 12.37 -2.67 18.99
CA SER A 186 11.59 -3.81 18.46
C SER A 186 10.55 -3.35 17.44
N MET A 187 9.88 -2.22 17.68
CA MET A 187 8.89 -1.66 16.76
C MET A 187 9.53 -0.94 15.57
N THR A 188 10.76 -0.43 15.72
CA THR A 188 11.54 0.08 14.57
C THR A 188 11.95 -1.08 13.65
N ALA A 189 12.38 -2.21 14.22
CA ALA A 189 12.65 -3.41 13.44
C ALA A 189 11.38 -3.90 12.73
N LEU A 190 10.26 -4.08 13.46
CA LEU A 190 8.98 -4.48 12.87
C LEU A 190 8.55 -3.57 11.72
N ALA A 191 8.56 -2.25 11.96
CA ALA A 191 8.10 -1.29 10.96
C ALA A 191 9.06 -1.15 9.76
N GLY A 192 10.32 -1.55 9.93
CA GLY A 192 11.28 -1.69 8.83
C GLY A 192 11.02 -2.92 7.97
N GLU A 193 10.67 -4.04 8.59
CA GLU A 193 10.33 -5.29 7.91
C GLU A 193 8.97 -5.19 7.21
N SER A 194 7.97 -4.58 7.84
CA SER A 194 6.65 -4.44 7.23
C SER A 194 6.61 -3.55 5.99
N ARG A 195 7.68 -2.76 5.73
CA ARG A 195 7.86 -2.00 4.47
C ARG A 195 7.99 -2.91 3.26
N VAL A 196 8.59 -4.09 3.42
CA VAL A 196 8.96 -4.99 2.30
C VAL A 196 8.05 -6.20 2.20
N ILE A 197 7.03 -6.28 3.06
CA ILE A 197 6.05 -7.37 3.10
C ILE A 197 4.84 -6.97 2.25
N ASN A 198 4.55 -7.78 1.24
CA ASN A 198 3.44 -7.56 0.29
C ASN A 198 2.18 -8.37 0.63
N THR A 199 2.07 -8.93 1.85
CA THR A 199 0.90 -9.69 2.28
C THR A 199 -0.16 -8.77 2.90
N ASP A 200 -1.43 -9.02 2.61
CA ASP A 200 -2.59 -8.25 3.07
C ASP A 200 -3.30 -8.85 4.29
N ASN A 201 -2.88 -10.05 4.70
CA ASN A 201 -3.56 -10.89 5.70
C ASN A 201 -2.64 -11.33 6.84
N ASP A 202 -1.35 -11.41 6.54
CA ASP A 202 -0.33 -11.97 7.41
C ASP A 202 0.69 -10.89 7.77
N GLN A 203 1.28 -11.04 8.95
CA GLN A 203 2.18 -10.05 9.50
C GLN A 203 3.17 -10.70 10.46
N ILE A 204 4.35 -10.10 10.60
CA ILE A 204 5.32 -10.51 11.61
C ILE A 204 4.77 -10.12 12.98
N GLN A 205 4.80 -11.07 13.93
CA GLN A 205 4.35 -10.82 15.29
C GLN A 205 5.51 -10.39 16.17
N VAL A 206 5.27 -9.39 17.04
CA VAL A 206 6.16 -9.12 18.17
C VAL A 206 5.62 -9.86 19.38
N VAL A 207 6.48 -10.64 20.04
CA VAL A 207 6.10 -11.49 21.18
C VAL A 207 7.06 -11.31 22.36
N PRO A 208 6.56 -11.39 23.61
CA PRO A 208 7.43 -11.40 24.77
C PRO A 208 8.22 -12.72 24.84
N ALA A 209 9.44 -12.66 25.38
CA ALA A 209 10.38 -13.78 25.40
C ALA A 209 9.80 -15.06 26.01
N SER A 210 9.04 -14.96 27.11
CA SER A 210 8.39 -16.10 27.75
C SER A 210 7.29 -16.75 26.91
N LYS A 211 6.78 -16.08 25.87
CA LYS A 211 5.72 -16.57 24.97
C LYS A 211 6.22 -16.83 23.55
N ALA A 212 7.52 -16.74 23.31
CA ALA A 212 8.08 -16.90 21.97
C ALA A 212 7.83 -18.31 21.38
N ASN A 213 7.71 -19.36 22.22
CA ASN A 213 7.35 -20.73 21.82
C ASN A 213 8.01 -21.19 20.52
N VAL A 214 9.34 -21.05 20.45
CA VAL A 214 10.11 -21.23 19.21
C VAL A 214 10.20 -22.70 18.82
N LYS A 215 9.63 -23.05 17.67
CA LYS A 215 9.59 -24.38 17.08
C LYS A 215 10.72 -24.57 16.06
N LYS A 216 10.95 -25.82 15.65
CA LYS A 216 11.84 -26.12 14.52
C LYS A 216 11.32 -25.41 13.26
N ASN A 217 12.23 -24.85 12.47
CA ASN A 217 12.02 -24.04 11.29
C ASN A 217 11.44 -22.64 11.53
N ASP A 218 11.35 -22.18 12.79
CA ASP A 218 11.01 -20.79 13.10
C ASP A 218 12.22 -19.86 12.93
N TYR A 219 11.96 -18.66 12.42
CA TYR A 219 12.91 -17.55 12.29
C TYR A 219 12.56 -16.48 13.32
N VAL A 220 13.48 -16.20 14.24
CA VAL A 220 13.25 -15.32 15.38
C VAL A 220 14.29 -14.21 15.44
N MET A 221 13.84 -12.97 15.30
CA MET A 221 14.69 -11.81 15.56
C MET A 221 14.56 -11.39 17.02
N ALA A 222 15.60 -11.63 17.83
CA ALA A 222 15.61 -11.26 19.25
C ALA A 222 16.17 -9.85 19.44
N VAL A 223 15.32 -8.88 19.78
CA VAL A 223 15.68 -7.45 19.91
C VAL A 223 15.64 -7.03 21.37
N THR A 224 16.80 -6.89 22.01
CA THR A 224 16.88 -6.63 23.46
C THR A 224 18.27 -6.14 23.88
N THR A 225 18.39 -5.42 25.01
CA THR A 225 19.71 -5.16 25.58
C THR A 225 20.37 -6.46 26.06
N TYR A 226 21.70 -6.45 26.16
CA TYR A 226 22.47 -7.64 26.53
C TYR A 226 22.07 -8.23 27.89
N ASP A 227 21.65 -7.37 28.82
CA ASP A 227 21.23 -7.78 30.15
C ASP A 227 19.86 -8.44 30.19
N HIS A 228 19.00 -8.15 29.21
CA HIS A 228 17.67 -8.72 29.08
C HIS A 228 17.61 -9.88 28.06
N LEU A 229 18.72 -10.22 27.42
CA LEU A 229 18.81 -11.33 26.48
C LEU A 229 18.60 -12.68 27.22
N PRO A 230 17.73 -13.59 26.74
CA PRO A 230 17.54 -14.90 27.35
C PRO A 230 18.85 -15.66 27.50
N SER A 231 19.01 -16.42 28.59
CA SER A 231 20.29 -17.03 28.98
C SER A 231 20.97 -17.84 27.88
N ASP A 232 20.19 -18.56 27.09
CA ASP A 232 20.74 -19.44 26.04
C ASP A 232 21.24 -18.65 24.84
N LEU A 233 20.53 -17.57 24.46
CA LEU A 233 21.00 -16.65 23.42
C LEU A 233 22.16 -15.79 23.93
N LYS A 234 22.15 -15.43 25.22
CA LYS A 234 23.22 -14.65 25.85
C LYS A 234 24.56 -15.36 25.82
N LYS A 235 24.58 -16.69 26.04
CA LYS A 235 25.79 -17.52 25.94
C LYS A 235 26.38 -17.56 24.53
N ALA A 236 25.56 -17.36 23.49
CA ALA A 236 26.01 -17.38 22.10
C ALA A 236 26.75 -16.09 21.70
N VAL A 237 26.60 -15.01 22.47
CA VAL A 237 27.20 -13.70 22.17
C VAL A 237 28.40 -13.45 23.06
N ASP A 238 29.55 -13.09 22.47
CA ASP A 238 30.72 -12.69 23.24
C ASP A 238 30.48 -11.36 23.97
N ALA A 239 30.37 -11.43 25.30
CA ALA A 239 30.19 -10.29 26.19
C ALA A 239 31.19 -9.15 25.94
N LYS A 240 32.44 -9.46 25.53
CA LYS A 240 33.46 -8.43 25.27
C LYS A 240 33.10 -7.57 24.06
N LYS A 241 32.45 -8.16 23.04
CA LYS A 241 32.01 -7.44 21.83
C LYS A 241 30.84 -6.50 22.08
N VAL A 242 30.06 -6.72 23.14
CA VAL A 242 28.87 -5.91 23.45
C VAL A 242 29.17 -4.75 24.40
N LYS A 243 30.41 -4.60 24.90
CA LYS A 243 30.73 -3.54 25.88
C LYS A 243 30.53 -2.12 25.38
N HIS A 244 30.89 -1.84 24.12
CA HIS A 244 30.93 -0.48 23.56
C HIS A 244 30.15 -0.30 22.26
N GLN A 245 29.54 -1.38 21.76
CA GLN A 245 28.85 -1.42 20.48
C GLN A 245 27.71 -2.43 20.54
N ALA A 246 26.75 -2.30 19.63
CA ALA A 246 25.74 -3.32 19.42
C ALA A 246 26.28 -4.44 18.54
N VAL A 247 25.71 -5.64 18.69
CA VAL A 247 26.02 -6.84 17.94
C VAL A 247 24.75 -7.36 17.30
N ILE A 248 24.81 -7.65 16.01
CA ILE A 248 23.78 -8.36 15.25
C ILE A 248 24.40 -9.68 14.83
N GLN A 249 23.86 -10.81 15.30
CA GLN A 249 24.49 -12.11 15.11
C GLN A 249 23.47 -13.20 14.83
N THR A 250 23.73 -14.03 13.81
CA THR A 250 22.97 -15.26 13.58
C THR A 250 23.36 -16.34 14.60
N HIS A 251 22.38 -17.09 15.09
CA HIS A 251 22.59 -18.23 15.97
C HIS A 251 21.59 -19.33 15.64
N TYR A 252 22.05 -20.41 15.01
CA TYR A 252 21.18 -21.51 14.59
C TYR A 252 21.40 -22.72 15.49
N THR A 253 20.33 -23.24 16.08
CA THR A 253 20.42 -24.34 17.05
C THR A 253 19.16 -25.20 17.01
N GLY A 254 19.32 -26.53 16.94
CA GLY A 254 18.18 -27.47 16.92
C GLY A 254 17.18 -27.22 15.78
N GLY A 255 17.63 -26.69 14.64
CA GLY A 255 16.77 -26.28 13.52
C GLY A 255 15.93 -25.03 13.81
N LYS A 256 16.31 -24.20 14.78
CA LYS A 256 15.71 -22.88 15.06
C LYS A 256 16.70 -21.81 14.61
N TYR A 257 16.21 -20.78 13.94
CA TYR A 257 17.05 -19.74 13.35
C TYR A 257 16.85 -18.44 14.12
N TYR A 258 17.89 -17.97 14.81
CA TYR A 258 17.84 -16.71 15.53
C TYR A 258 18.71 -15.66 14.86
N LEU A 259 18.22 -14.42 14.85
CA LEU A 259 19.01 -13.22 14.67
C LEU A 259 18.99 -12.44 15.99
N ILE A 260 20.12 -12.45 16.69
CA ILE A 260 20.30 -11.75 17.96
C ILE A 260 20.70 -10.31 17.66
N VAL A 261 19.83 -9.35 17.99
CA VAL A 261 20.06 -7.91 17.89
C VAL A 261 20.20 -7.37 19.31
N THR A 262 21.45 -7.19 19.77
CA THR A 262 21.72 -6.85 21.16
C THR A 262 22.74 -5.73 21.34
N ALA A 263 22.67 -5.03 22.47
CA ALA A 263 23.48 -3.86 22.75
C ALA A 263 23.65 -3.65 24.27
N PRO A 264 24.69 -2.93 24.73
CA PRO A 264 24.88 -2.65 26.15
C PRO A 264 23.84 -1.67 26.69
N ASN A 265 23.21 -0.88 25.83
CA ASN A 265 22.23 0.12 26.22
C ASN A 265 21.21 0.39 25.12
N GLY A 266 20.10 1.05 25.51
CA GLY A 266 18.99 1.34 24.60
C GLY A 266 19.31 2.29 23.44
N LYS A 267 20.35 3.15 23.53
CA LYS A 267 20.71 4.04 22.42
C LYS A 267 21.33 3.24 21.27
N LEU A 268 22.31 2.41 21.58
CA LEU A 268 22.94 1.51 20.60
C LEU A 268 21.96 0.45 20.09
N LEU A 269 21.04 -0.04 20.94
CA LEU A 269 20.01 -0.98 20.50
C LEU A 269 19.09 -0.36 19.44
N LYS A 270 18.69 0.91 19.61
CA LYS A 270 17.91 1.62 18.58
C LYS A 270 18.69 1.77 17.28
N GLN A 271 20.00 1.99 17.33
CA GLN A 271 20.84 2.05 16.12
C GLN A 271 20.91 0.69 15.42
N ALA A 272 21.12 -0.40 16.16
CA ALA A 272 21.10 -1.75 15.61
C ALA A 272 19.71 -2.13 15.05
N ALA A 273 18.63 -1.71 15.69
CA ALA A 273 17.28 -1.88 15.17
C ALA A 273 17.06 -1.15 13.84
N ARG A 274 17.64 0.05 13.67
CA ARG A 274 17.61 0.76 12.38
C ARG A 274 18.41 0.04 11.30
N PHE A 275 19.52 -0.61 11.67
CA PHE A 275 20.30 -1.44 10.74
C PHE A 275 19.45 -2.60 10.21
N VAL A 276 18.82 -3.38 11.09
CA VAL A 276 17.98 -4.52 10.63
C VAL A 276 16.68 -4.07 9.95
N ALA A 277 16.18 -2.87 10.26
CA ALA A 277 15.08 -2.24 9.54
C ALA A 277 15.44 -1.75 8.12
N ASN A 278 16.73 -1.78 7.75
CA ASN A 278 17.23 -1.41 6.44
C ASN A 278 17.48 -2.68 5.60
N GLU A 279 16.62 -2.89 4.62
CA GLU A 279 16.67 -4.04 3.71
C GLU A 279 17.98 -4.10 2.91
N GLU A 280 18.49 -2.95 2.44
CA GLU A 280 19.72 -2.86 1.64
C GLU A 280 20.90 -3.39 2.47
N LEU A 281 21.03 -2.90 3.70
CA LEU A 281 22.07 -3.36 4.63
C LEU A 281 21.93 -4.85 4.94
N MET A 282 20.72 -5.34 5.19
CA MET A 282 20.51 -6.76 5.47
C MET A 282 20.86 -7.63 4.26
N LYS A 283 20.51 -7.21 3.03
CA LYS A 283 20.84 -7.91 1.79
C LYS A 283 22.33 -7.90 1.47
N GLU A 284 23.05 -6.83 1.81
CA GLU A 284 24.50 -6.71 1.56
C GLU A 284 25.35 -7.44 2.61
N THR A 285 24.78 -7.74 3.79
CA THR A 285 25.56 -8.30 4.91
C THR A 285 25.69 -9.83 4.83
N ASN A 286 26.60 -10.28 3.96
CA ASN A 286 26.93 -11.70 3.79
C ASN A 286 27.93 -12.23 4.84
N LYS A 287 27.61 -12.05 6.14
CA LYS A 287 28.39 -12.57 7.27
C LYS A 287 27.48 -12.95 8.44
N SER A 288 27.96 -13.77 9.36
CA SER A 288 27.17 -14.25 10.53
C SER A 288 27.08 -13.23 11.66
N THR A 289 27.90 -12.18 11.65
CA THR A 289 27.97 -11.20 12.74
C THR A 289 28.34 -9.82 12.22
N GLU A 290 27.60 -8.81 12.64
CA GLU A 290 27.83 -7.39 12.37
C GLU A 290 27.88 -6.61 13.69
N THR A 291 28.67 -5.54 13.71
CA THR A 291 28.82 -4.65 14.87
C THR A 291 28.36 -3.25 14.50
N VAL A 292 27.48 -2.68 15.33
CA VAL A 292 26.88 -1.37 15.07
C VAL A 292 27.28 -0.40 16.17
N THR A 293 27.88 0.72 15.79
CA THR A 293 28.23 1.84 16.68
C THR A 293 27.28 3.01 16.39
N MET A 294 27.36 4.07 17.21
CA MET A 294 26.61 5.31 16.92
C MET A 294 27.06 6.00 15.63
N ALA A 295 28.27 5.70 15.12
CA ALA A 295 28.79 6.26 13.87
C ALA A 295 28.41 5.42 12.64
N THR A 296 27.94 4.18 12.83
CA THR A 296 27.50 3.31 11.73
C THR A 296 26.29 3.94 11.03
N ALA A 297 26.37 4.16 9.73
CA ALA A 297 25.25 4.63 8.93
C ALA A 297 24.19 3.52 8.82
N THR A 298 22.97 3.82 9.27
CA THR A 298 21.85 2.85 9.26
C THR A 298 20.60 3.41 8.60
N TYR A 299 20.69 4.56 7.93
CA TYR A 299 19.56 5.14 7.21
C TYR A 299 19.35 4.40 5.89
N THR A 300 18.10 4.25 5.47
CA THR A 300 17.76 3.72 4.14
C THR A 300 18.04 4.76 3.06
N SER A 301 18.39 4.32 1.85
CA SER A 301 18.35 5.20 0.69
C SER A 301 16.95 5.81 0.51
N VAL A 302 16.89 7.08 0.10
CA VAL A 302 15.64 7.73 -0.29
C VAL A 302 15.63 7.73 -1.81
N LEU A 303 15.11 6.68 -2.42
CA LEU A 303 14.72 6.72 -3.83
C LEU A 303 13.63 7.80 -3.92
N GLN A 304 13.99 8.97 -4.47
CA GLN A 304 13.03 10.02 -4.77
C GLN A 304 12.14 9.55 -5.90
N ASP A 305 11.14 8.79 -5.53
CA ASP A 305 10.01 8.52 -6.38
C ASP A 305 9.22 9.83 -6.47
N GLU A 306 9.59 10.68 -7.43
CA GLU A 306 9.00 11.98 -7.75
C GLU A 306 7.52 11.88 -8.20
N GLY A 307 6.88 10.74 -7.92
CA GLY A 307 5.55 10.39 -8.39
C GLY A 307 5.59 9.92 -9.83
N ARG A 308 6.67 9.27 -10.28
CA ARG A 308 6.86 8.87 -11.69
C ARG A 308 6.85 7.35 -11.76
N TYR A 309 5.74 6.79 -12.20
CA TYR A 309 5.54 5.34 -12.28
C TYR A 309 5.55 4.93 -13.73
N GLN A 310 6.53 4.12 -14.12
CA GLN A 310 6.61 3.56 -15.46
C GLN A 310 5.46 2.55 -15.66
N LEU A 311 4.77 2.60 -16.81
CA LEU A 311 3.63 1.70 -17.07
C LEU A 311 4.09 0.30 -17.49
N THR A 312 5.21 0.21 -18.21
CA THR A 312 5.77 -1.05 -18.72
C THR A 312 7.29 -1.01 -18.73
N GLN A 313 7.94 -2.15 -18.42
CA GLN A 313 9.40 -2.28 -18.44
C GLN A 313 9.96 -2.47 -19.85
N GLY A 314 9.14 -2.98 -20.77
CA GLY A 314 9.48 -3.28 -22.16
C GLY A 314 8.50 -2.62 -23.13
N THR A 315 8.60 -2.97 -24.42
CA THR A 315 7.58 -2.56 -25.39
C THR A 315 6.45 -3.57 -25.37
N ASP A 316 5.23 -3.12 -25.11
CA ASP A 316 4.05 -3.97 -25.16
C ASP A 316 3.40 -3.86 -26.53
N GLU A 317 3.30 -4.99 -27.23
CA GLU A 317 2.82 -5.08 -28.60
C GLU A 317 1.37 -5.57 -28.64
N ILE A 318 0.47 -4.70 -29.08
CA ILE A 318 -0.97 -4.95 -29.22
C ILE A 318 -1.28 -5.28 -30.68
N LYS A 319 -1.73 -6.51 -30.97
CA LYS A 319 -1.93 -7.02 -32.34
C LYS A 319 -3.37 -7.22 -32.77
N GLY A 320 -3.57 -7.07 -34.07
CA GLY A 320 -4.80 -7.33 -34.79
C GLY A 320 -5.82 -6.20 -34.68
N ALA A 321 -6.86 -6.30 -35.50
CA ALA A 321 -7.73 -5.17 -35.78
C ALA A 321 -8.90 -4.97 -34.81
N GLY A 322 -9.51 -3.79 -34.92
CA GLY A 322 -10.68 -3.38 -34.14
C GLY A 322 -10.28 -2.86 -32.77
N HIS A 323 -11.20 -2.96 -31.81
CA HIS A 323 -10.95 -2.52 -30.44
C HIS A 323 -10.03 -3.48 -29.69
N ARG A 324 -8.91 -2.96 -29.19
CA ARG A 324 -7.89 -3.67 -28.44
C ARG A 324 -7.58 -2.94 -27.15
N GLU A 325 -7.38 -3.66 -26.06
CA GLU A 325 -7.10 -3.07 -24.75
C GLU A 325 -5.90 -3.75 -24.10
N THR A 326 -5.06 -2.95 -23.43
CA THR A 326 -4.02 -3.41 -22.51
C THR A 326 -4.13 -2.65 -21.18
N SER A 327 -3.63 -3.25 -20.10
CA SER A 327 -3.79 -2.73 -18.74
C SER A 327 -2.51 -2.83 -17.92
N TYR A 328 -2.18 -1.74 -17.22
CA TYR A 328 -0.98 -1.57 -16.42
C TYR A 328 -1.35 -1.34 -14.96
N PHE A 329 -0.83 -2.16 -14.07
CA PHE A 329 -1.03 -1.98 -12.63
C PHE A 329 -0.01 -0.99 -12.07
N VAL A 330 -0.49 0.06 -11.40
CA VAL A 330 0.35 1.05 -10.72
C VAL A 330 0.12 0.94 -9.22
N SER A 331 1.16 0.56 -8.48
CA SER A 331 1.17 0.59 -7.02
C SER A 331 1.71 1.92 -6.51
N LEU A 332 0.95 2.60 -5.65
CA LEU A 332 1.36 3.84 -5.03
C LEU A 332 1.96 3.60 -3.64
N PRO A 333 2.97 4.39 -3.27
CA PRO A 333 3.38 4.53 -1.89
C PRO A 333 2.21 5.03 -1.08
N ASN A 334 1.92 4.23 -0.07
CA ASN A 334 0.81 4.34 0.83
C ASN A 334 0.74 5.69 1.61
N ASP A 335 1.76 6.55 1.62
CA ASP A 335 1.74 7.86 2.30
C ASP A 335 1.06 9.01 1.53
N ARG A 336 0.41 8.72 0.40
CA ARG A 336 -0.05 9.74 -0.56
C ARG A 336 -1.51 9.58 -0.93
N SER A 337 -2.31 10.60 -0.66
CA SER A 337 -3.61 10.76 -1.32
C SER A 337 -3.41 11.47 -2.66
N ASN A 338 -4.10 11.03 -3.72
CA ASN A 338 -4.07 11.70 -5.02
C ASN A 338 -4.33 13.21 -4.86
N ALA A 339 -3.45 14.04 -5.42
CA ALA A 339 -3.70 15.46 -5.59
C ALA A 339 -4.22 15.71 -6.99
N ASP A 340 -5.05 16.74 -7.13
CA ASP A 340 -5.46 17.24 -8.44
C ASP A 340 -4.24 17.55 -9.31
N GLY A 341 -4.22 17.01 -10.53
CA GLY A 341 -3.15 17.21 -11.51
C GLY A 341 -2.17 16.04 -11.67
N SER A 342 -2.57 14.82 -11.30
CA SER A 342 -1.94 13.60 -11.82
C SER A 342 -2.19 13.46 -13.33
N GLU A 343 -1.26 12.87 -14.07
CA GLU A 343 -1.31 12.79 -15.54
C GLU A 343 -0.77 11.45 -16.05
N ILE A 344 -1.44 10.87 -17.04
CA ILE A 344 -0.85 9.79 -17.85
C ILE A 344 -0.08 10.44 -19.00
N GLN A 345 1.14 9.97 -19.26
CA GLN A 345 1.92 10.27 -20.44
C GLN A 345 2.18 8.96 -21.20
N LEU A 346 1.52 8.78 -22.33
CA LEU A 346 1.71 7.62 -23.20
C LEU A 346 2.66 7.97 -24.35
N HIS A 347 3.59 7.06 -24.61
CA HIS A 347 4.45 7.02 -25.79
C HIS A 347 4.11 5.73 -26.54
N PHE A 348 3.69 5.87 -27.80
CA PHE A 348 3.19 4.73 -28.55
C PHE A 348 3.42 4.86 -30.04
N ARG A 349 3.42 3.72 -30.73
CA ARG A 349 3.58 3.60 -32.18
C ARG A 349 2.47 2.73 -32.74
N TYR A 350 2.20 2.82 -34.03
CA TYR A 350 1.11 2.06 -34.66
C TYR A 350 1.33 1.85 -36.16
N SER A 351 0.67 0.85 -36.72
CA SER A 351 0.78 0.55 -38.15
C SER A 351 0.26 1.68 -39.04
N LYS A 352 0.87 1.83 -40.23
CA LYS A 352 0.48 2.84 -41.23
C LYS A 352 -0.68 2.42 -42.13
N ASN A 353 -1.08 1.14 -42.10
CA ASN A 353 -2.20 0.59 -42.88
C ASN A 353 -3.58 0.78 -42.20
N LEU A 354 -3.63 1.55 -41.11
CA LEU A 354 -4.88 1.91 -40.44
C LEU A 354 -5.77 2.81 -41.30
N ASN A 355 -7.08 2.64 -41.13
CA ASN A 355 -8.07 3.63 -41.49
C ASN A 355 -8.05 4.77 -40.46
N PHE A 356 -7.18 5.75 -40.68
CA PHE A 356 -7.02 6.91 -39.79
C PHE A 356 -8.27 7.78 -39.63
N ASN A 357 -9.36 7.57 -40.38
CA ASN A 357 -10.62 8.25 -40.11
C ASN A 357 -11.35 7.69 -38.89
N ARG A 358 -11.03 6.47 -38.49
CA ARG A 358 -11.69 5.72 -37.40
C ARG A 358 -10.73 5.27 -36.31
N ALA A 359 -9.42 5.31 -36.57
CA ALA A 359 -8.42 4.88 -35.60
C ALA A 359 -8.20 5.91 -34.48
N LEU A 360 -8.24 5.45 -33.23
CA LEU A 360 -8.03 6.28 -32.03
C LEU A 360 -7.37 5.49 -30.91
N VAL A 361 -6.76 6.21 -29.97
CA VAL A 361 -6.30 5.69 -28.67
C VAL A 361 -7.10 6.34 -27.55
N THR A 362 -7.51 5.58 -26.54
CA THR A 362 -8.23 6.05 -25.35
C THR A 362 -7.52 5.57 -24.09
N ALA A 363 -7.39 6.44 -23.08
CA ALA A 363 -6.80 6.05 -21.80
C ALA A 363 -7.83 6.15 -20.66
N TYR A 364 -7.72 5.22 -19.72
CA TYR A 364 -8.56 5.10 -18.54
C TYR A 364 -7.69 4.98 -17.29
N VAL A 365 -8.23 5.41 -16.15
CA VAL A 365 -7.70 5.08 -14.83
C VAL A 365 -8.81 4.46 -14.01
N ASN A 366 -8.57 3.24 -13.52
CA ASN A 366 -9.62 2.34 -13.05
C ASN A 366 -10.73 2.28 -14.12
N ASP A 367 -11.98 2.52 -13.74
CA ASP A 367 -13.12 2.56 -14.65
C ASP A 367 -13.44 3.96 -15.21
N THR A 368 -12.59 4.96 -14.94
CA THR A 368 -12.81 6.34 -15.38
C THR A 368 -12.08 6.65 -16.68
N THR A 369 -12.81 7.01 -17.74
CA THR A 369 -12.24 7.49 -19.01
C THR A 369 -11.57 8.86 -18.81
N LEU A 370 -10.29 8.98 -19.17
CA LEU A 370 -9.57 10.25 -19.12
C LEU A 370 -9.74 11.07 -20.40
N GLY A 371 -9.74 10.40 -21.55
CA GLY A 371 -9.85 11.02 -22.86
C GLY A 371 -9.28 10.14 -23.98
N SER A 372 -9.38 10.62 -25.21
CA SER A 372 -8.92 9.93 -26.40
C SER A 372 -8.21 10.85 -27.39
N LYS A 373 -7.43 10.25 -28.31
CA LYS A 373 -6.72 10.93 -29.39
C LYS A 373 -6.87 10.15 -30.69
N LYS A 374 -7.24 10.84 -31.77
CA LYS A 374 -7.28 10.27 -33.13
C LYS A 374 -5.86 9.95 -33.60
N LEU A 375 -5.65 8.76 -34.17
CA LEU A 375 -4.38 8.35 -34.75
C LEU A 375 -4.23 8.92 -36.16
N THR A 376 -2.99 9.25 -36.58
CA THR A 376 -2.73 9.78 -37.92
C THR A 376 -1.47 9.21 -38.55
N ALA A 377 -1.45 9.07 -39.88
CA ALA A 377 -0.31 8.53 -40.62
C ALA A 377 1.02 9.25 -40.32
N ALA A 378 0.96 10.56 -40.04
CA ALA A 378 2.13 11.40 -39.78
C ALA A 378 2.86 11.03 -38.47
N HIS A 379 2.14 10.51 -37.46
CA HIS A 379 2.70 10.16 -36.16
C HIS A 379 2.80 8.65 -35.91
N ALA A 380 2.47 7.81 -36.90
CA ALA A 380 2.46 6.35 -36.77
C ALA A 380 3.78 5.74 -36.27
N ASN A 381 4.91 6.36 -36.60
CA ASN A 381 6.23 5.92 -36.16
C ASN A 381 6.64 6.43 -34.77
N GLY A 382 5.78 7.11 -34.03
CA GLY A 382 6.08 7.72 -32.73
C GLY A 382 5.10 8.83 -32.41
N ASP A 383 4.18 8.56 -31.50
CA ASP A 383 3.14 9.49 -31.07
C ASP A 383 3.08 9.56 -29.54
N THR A 384 2.45 10.62 -29.03
CA THR A 384 2.30 10.87 -27.60
C THR A 384 0.90 11.33 -27.23
N LEU A 385 0.48 10.96 -26.02
CA LEU A 385 -0.79 11.40 -25.43
C LEU A 385 -0.59 11.71 -23.95
N THR A 386 -0.83 12.95 -23.56
CA THR A 386 -0.84 13.38 -22.16
C THR A 386 -2.26 13.70 -21.73
N LEU A 387 -2.76 12.99 -20.71
CA LEU A 387 -4.12 13.15 -20.19
C LEU A 387 -4.09 13.41 -18.69
N LYS A 388 -4.82 14.42 -18.24
CA LYS A 388 -4.95 14.75 -16.82
C LYS A 388 -6.03 13.87 -16.19
N VAL A 389 -5.74 13.33 -15.02
CA VAL A 389 -6.75 12.69 -14.17
C VAL A 389 -7.70 13.77 -13.65
N PRO A 390 -9.04 13.59 -13.79
CA PRO A 390 -10.02 14.51 -13.26
C PRO A 390 -9.81 14.81 -11.78
N LYS A 391 -10.14 16.05 -11.40
CA LYS A 391 -10.06 16.47 -10.00
C LYS A 391 -10.99 15.62 -9.13
N GLY A 392 -10.50 15.19 -7.97
CA GLY A 392 -11.27 14.36 -7.05
C GLY A 392 -11.39 12.88 -7.42
N THR A 393 -10.75 12.39 -8.49
CA THR A 393 -10.68 10.94 -8.77
C THR A 393 -9.87 10.22 -7.69
N PRO A 394 -10.45 9.25 -6.96
CA PRO A 394 -9.71 8.46 -5.98
C PRO A 394 -8.81 7.44 -6.72
N LEU A 395 -7.50 7.54 -6.57
CA LEU A 395 -6.53 6.60 -7.15
C LEU A 395 -6.14 5.46 -6.20
N GLY A 396 -6.75 5.37 -5.01
CA GLY A 396 -6.39 4.35 -4.01
C GLY A 396 -4.90 4.33 -3.68
N THR A 397 -4.45 3.22 -3.09
CA THR A 397 -3.03 2.88 -2.90
C THR A 397 -2.48 2.05 -4.07
N SER A 398 -3.36 1.61 -4.96
CA SER A 398 -3.03 1.06 -6.27
C SER A 398 -4.20 1.29 -7.22
N PHE A 399 -3.91 1.32 -8.52
CA PHE A 399 -4.90 1.51 -9.56
C PHE A 399 -4.43 0.91 -10.87
N THR A 400 -5.38 0.72 -11.80
CA THR A 400 -5.09 0.23 -13.15
C THR A 400 -5.13 1.37 -14.14
N VAL A 401 -4.10 1.52 -14.97
CA VAL A 401 -4.12 2.35 -16.17
C VAL A 401 -4.45 1.45 -17.35
N ARG A 402 -5.58 1.69 -18.01
CA ARG A 402 -5.98 0.92 -19.20
C ARG A 402 -5.83 1.78 -20.44
N VAL A 403 -5.25 1.22 -21.50
CA VAL A 403 -5.06 1.89 -22.79
C VAL A 403 -5.77 1.06 -23.84
N ALA A 404 -6.70 1.69 -24.56
CA ALA A 404 -7.46 1.08 -25.63
C ALA A 404 -7.07 1.68 -26.98
N PHE A 405 -6.88 0.85 -27.98
CA PHE A 405 -6.64 1.23 -29.37
C PHE A 405 -7.76 0.70 -30.25
N ASP A 406 -8.39 1.58 -31.03
CA ASP A 406 -9.26 1.19 -32.13
C ASP A 406 -8.42 1.12 -33.41
N LEU A 407 -8.00 -0.08 -33.77
CA LEU A 407 -7.11 -0.35 -34.90
C LEU A 407 -7.90 -0.86 -36.11
N GLU A 408 -8.74 -0.02 -36.71
CA GLU A 408 -9.45 -0.39 -37.94
C GLU A 408 -8.54 -0.27 -39.17
N MET A 409 -8.54 -1.27 -40.06
CA MET A 409 -7.92 -1.18 -41.38
C MET A 409 -8.94 -0.76 -42.45
N LYS A 410 -8.45 -0.28 -43.61
CA LYS A 410 -9.33 0.08 -44.74
C LYS A 410 -9.99 -1.14 -45.40
N ASP A 411 -9.30 -2.28 -45.41
CA ASP A 411 -9.74 -3.52 -46.08
C ASP A 411 -9.93 -4.68 -45.08
N GLN A 412 -10.46 -4.35 -43.90
CA GLN A 412 -10.53 -5.26 -42.75
C GLN A 412 -11.25 -6.58 -43.04
N ASP A 413 -12.30 -6.54 -43.86
CA ASP A 413 -13.16 -7.69 -44.16
C ASP A 413 -12.47 -8.75 -45.03
N SER A 414 -11.28 -8.43 -45.58
CA SER A 414 -10.50 -9.31 -46.44
C SER A 414 -9.21 -9.85 -45.81
N SER A 415 -8.84 -9.39 -44.61
CA SER A 415 -7.58 -9.74 -43.95
C SER A 415 -7.81 -10.71 -42.79
N ASP A 416 -7.21 -11.90 -42.86
CA ASP A 416 -7.17 -12.91 -41.79
C ASP A 416 -5.90 -12.81 -40.91
N ASN A 417 -4.98 -11.90 -41.26
CA ASN A 417 -3.73 -11.73 -40.53
C ASN A 417 -3.96 -11.12 -39.14
N SER A 418 -3.77 -11.94 -38.09
CA SER A 418 -3.91 -11.53 -36.69
C SER A 418 -2.80 -10.62 -36.18
N ASP A 419 -1.68 -10.52 -36.90
CA ASP A 419 -0.50 -9.74 -36.49
C ASP A 419 -0.53 -8.30 -37.03
N THR A 420 -1.51 -7.97 -37.89
CA THR A 420 -1.72 -6.61 -38.41
C THR A 420 -3.19 -6.21 -38.28
N PRO A 421 -3.50 -4.93 -38.03
CA PRO A 421 -2.58 -3.88 -37.63
C PRO A 421 -2.05 -4.11 -36.21
N TRP A 422 -1.05 -3.34 -35.82
CA TRP A 422 -0.44 -3.37 -34.50
C TRP A 422 -0.37 -1.96 -33.92
N ALA A 423 -0.30 -1.90 -32.60
CA ALA A 423 0.13 -0.74 -31.82
C ALA A 423 1.14 -1.20 -30.77
N GLU A 424 2.02 -0.30 -30.36
CA GLU A 424 3.03 -0.54 -29.34
C GLU A 424 2.92 0.53 -28.27
N VAL A 425 2.95 0.14 -26.99
CA VAL A 425 3.16 1.08 -25.87
C VAL A 425 4.61 0.95 -25.43
N GLU A 426 5.33 2.07 -25.45
CA GLU A 426 6.77 2.08 -25.21
C GLU A 426 7.10 2.26 -23.70
N PRO A 427 8.29 1.82 -23.22
CA PRO A 427 8.74 1.94 -21.82
C PRO A 427 8.74 3.37 -21.27
N GLN A 428 8.80 4.38 -22.13
CA GLN A 428 8.76 5.80 -21.74
C GLN A 428 7.37 6.21 -21.23
N SER A 429 6.34 5.40 -21.49
CA SER A 429 4.99 5.59 -20.99
C SER A 429 4.96 5.52 -19.47
N ARG A 430 4.37 6.54 -18.85
CA ARG A 430 4.39 6.70 -17.39
C ARG A 430 3.13 7.37 -16.86
N MET A 431 2.85 7.06 -15.62
CA MET A 431 1.90 7.77 -14.79
C MET A 431 2.64 8.74 -13.87
N LEU A 432 2.30 10.02 -13.97
CA LEU A 432 2.75 11.07 -13.07
C LEU A 432 1.71 11.26 -11.98
N VAL A 433 1.93 10.70 -10.80
CA VAL A 433 1.04 10.91 -9.66
C VAL A 433 1.49 12.12 -8.86
N LYS A 434 0.71 13.18 -8.98
CA LYS A 434 0.86 14.34 -8.12
C LYS A 434 0.24 13.99 -6.78
N SER A 435 1.07 13.82 -5.76
CA SER A 435 0.60 13.58 -4.40
C SER A 435 0.68 14.85 -3.56
N GLN A 436 -0.32 15.07 -2.71
CA GLN A 436 -0.29 16.12 -1.71
C GLN A 436 -0.47 15.52 -0.34
N ARG A 437 0.24 16.06 0.66
CA ARG A 437 0.02 15.68 2.05
C ARG A 437 -1.45 15.88 2.40
N SER A 438 -2.15 14.83 2.81
CA SER A 438 -3.53 14.98 3.25
C SER A 438 -3.59 15.92 4.46
N ASN A 439 -4.59 16.79 4.47
CA ASN A 439 -4.87 17.70 5.59
C ASN A 439 -6.00 17.17 6.47
N ASP A 440 -6.53 15.98 6.18
CA ASP A 440 -7.71 15.46 6.86
C ASP A 440 -7.31 14.62 8.08
N LEU A 441 -7.82 14.99 9.26
CA LEU A 441 -7.65 14.28 10.52
C LEU A 441 -8.77 13.26 10.73
N LEU A 442 -8.80 12.26 9.84
CA LEU A 442 -9.79 11.20 9.76
C LEU A 442 -9.13 9.84 9.58
N LEU A 443 -9.86 8.77 9.89
CA LEU A 443 -9.36 7.40 9.74
C LEU A 443 -9.17 6.99 8.28
N THR A 444 -9.87 7.64 7.33
CA THR A 444 -9.56 7.53 5.89
C THR A 444 -8.13 7.92 5.54
N ASN A 445 -7.46 8.63 6.44
CA ASN A 445 -6.08 9.09 6.28
C ASN A 445 -5.12 8.40 7.26
N TYR A 446 -5.56 7.35 7.96
CA TYR A 446 -4.68 6.48 8.72
C TYR A 446 -4.06 5.43 7.80
N PRO A 447 -2.77 5.08 7.95
CA PRO A 447 -1.79 5.63 8.88
C PRO A 447 -1.03 6.87 8.36
N THR A 448 -1.34 7.40 7.17
CA THR A 448 -0.56 8.49 6.52
C THR A 448 -0.35 9.73 7.39
N LEU A 449 -1.25 10.03 8.33
CA LEU A 449 -1.10 11.09 9.34
C LEU A 449 0.18 10.98 10.17
N PHE A 450 0.64 9.75 10.39
CA PHE A 450 1.85 9.40 11.12
C PHE A 450 3.09 9.33 10.22
N ILE A 451 2.93 9.59 8.92
CA ILE A 451 4.00 9.62 7.92
C ILE A 451 4.17 11.05 7.39
N LYS A 452 5.42 11.45 7.13
CA LYS A 452 5.78 12.73 6.53
C LYS A 452 7.07 12.54 5.75
N ASN A 453 7.04 12.94 4.48
CA ASN A 453 8.18 12.78 3.57
C ASN A 453 8.65 11.30 3.53
N GLN A 454 7.70 10.37 3.36
CA GLN A 454 7.97 8.93 3.29
C GLN A 454 8.61 8.32 4.56
N THR A 455 8.58 9.01 5.71
CA THR A 455 9.06 8.46 6.99
C THR A 455 8.21 8.87 8.20
N TYR A 456 8.44 8.24 9.36
CA TYR A 456 7.68 8.49 10.59
C TYR A 456 7.72 9.96 11.04
N ASN A 457 6.54 10.56 11.18
CA ASN A 457 6.32 11.96 11.52
C ASN A 457 6.28 12.17 13.04
N GLN A 458 7.45 12.02 13.69
CA GLN A 458 7.65 12.30 15.12
C GLN A 458 6.53 11.65 15.97
N ILE A 459 6.56 10.34 16.08
CA ILE A 459 5.52 9.55 16.76
C ILE A 459 5.91 9.31 18.22
N ALA A 460 5.09 9.78 19.15
CA ALA A 460 5.18 9.44 20.57
C ALA A 460 4.13 8.39 20.91
N VAL A 461 4.55 7.22 21.40
CA VAL A 461 3.65 6.12 21.78
C VAL A 461 3.61 6.00 23.29
N VAL A 462 2.42 6.14 23.88
CA VAL A 462 2.20 5.99 25.31
C VAL A 462 1.50 4.65 25.56
N VAL A 463 2.21 3.76 26.23
CA VAL A 463 1.81 2.37 26.43
C VAL A 463 1.55 2.07 27.91
N PRO A 464 0.90 0.94 28.24
CA PRO A 464 0.75 0.48 29.61
C PRO A 464 2.07 0.41 30.40
N LYS A 465 1.99 0.63 31.72
CA LYS A 465 3.17 0.54 32.59
C LYS A 465 3.70 -0.89 32.72
N LYS A 466 2.79 -1.86 32.72
CA LYS A 466 3.08 -3.30 32.69
C LYS A 466 2.48 -3.84 31.41
N PHE A 467 3.27 -4.61 30.67
CA PHE A 467 2.85 -5.24 29.42
C PHE A 467 2.33 -6.65 29.68
N ASP A 468 1.31 -7.05 28.94
CA ASP A 468 1.00 -8.45 28.73
C ASP A 468 1.16 -8.85 27.25
N ALA A 469 0.93 -10.13 26.95
CA ALA A 469 1.03 -10.64 25.59
C ALA A 469 0.02 -9.98 24.62
N THR A 470 -1.12 -9.51 25.13
CA THR A 470 -2.17 -8.87 24.34
C THR A 470 -1.75 -7.46 23.94
N ASP A 471 -1.07 -6.72 24.83
CA ASP A 471 -0.50 -5.41 24.51
C ASP A 471 0.52 -5.48 23.35
N PHE A 472 1.34 -6.53 23.29
CA PHE A 472 2.24 -6.75 22.16
C PHE A 472 1.51 -6.96 20.83
N LYS A 473 0.37 -7.66 20.85
CA LYS A 473 -0.46 -7.84 19.65
C LYS A 473 -1.06 -6.52 19.19
N THR A 474 -1.52 -5.67 20.12
CA THR A 474 -2.02 -4.33 19.82
C THR A 474 -0.95 -3.47 19.14
N LEU A 475 0.28 -3.47 19.67
CA LEU A 475 1.39 -2.76 19.04
C LEU A 475 1.79 -3.33 17.68
N THR A 476 1.81 -4.66 17.57
CA THR A 476 2.06 -5.37 16.31
C THR A 476 1.11 -4.87 15.23
N ASN A 477 -0.20 -4.87 15.50
CA ASN A 477 -1.22 -4.38 14.58
C ASN A 477 -0.96 -2.91 14.15
N ILE A 478 -0.72 -2.02 15.12
CA ILE A 478 -0.49 -0.59 14.83
C ILE A 478 0.76 -0.39 13.97
N PHE A 479 1.88 -1.01 14.33
CA PHE A 479 3.18 -0.76 13.71
C PHE A 479 3.42 -1.53 12.42
N ASN A 480 2.71 -2.64 12.18
CA ASN A 480 2.72 -3.29 10.88
C ASN A 480 2.15 -2.35 9.80
N LEU A 481 0.96 -1.78 10.03
CA LEU A 481 0.36 -0.87 9.05
C LEU A 481 1.14 0.45 8.93
N ILE A 482 1.60 1.05 10.04
CA ILE A 482 2.43 2.26 9.97
C ILE A 482 3.74 1.99 9.19
N GLY A 483 4.37 0.84 9.41
CA GLY A 483 5.62 0.49 8.74
C GLY A 483 5.46 0.23 7.24
N SER A 484 4.37 -0.42 6.81
CA SER A 484 4.08 -0.65 5.37
C SER A 484 3.79 0.63 4.59
N PHE A 485 3.61 1.75 5.29
CA PHE A 485 3.43 3.08 4.71
C PHE A 485 4.70 3.93 4.69
N SER A 486 5.79 3.46 5.32
CA SER A 486 7.06 4.19 5.39
C SER A 486 8.02 3.69 4.32
N LYS A 487 8.61 4.57 3.50
CA LYS A 487 9.73 4.18 2.62
C LYS A 487 11.10 4.32 3.27
N SER A 488 11.18 5.04 4.39
CA SER A 488 12.46 5.31 5.08
C SER A 488 12.39 5.13 6.58
N ASN A 489 13.50 4.75 7.20
CA ASN A 489 13.68 4.60 8.65
C ASN A 489 14.31 5.84 9.32
N THR A 490 14.33 6.99 8.62
CA THR A 490 14.98 8.23 9.07
C THR A 490 14.17 9.01 10.11
N GLY A 491 12.85 8.85 10.10
CA GLY A 491 11.90 9.43 11.04
C GLY A 491 11.99 8.87 12.46
N GLN A 492 11.23 9.46 13.37
CA GLN A 492 11.33 9.19 14.80
C GLN A 492 10.07 8.51 15.35
N ILE A 493 10.28 7.38 16.03
CA ILE A 493 9.32 6.71 16.92
C ILE A 493 9.93 6.71 18.32
N GLN A 494 9.14 7.04 19.34
CA GLN A 494 9.60 6.99 20.73
C GLN A 494 8.49 6.51 21.65
N PHE A 495 8.78 5.48 22.44
CA PHE A 495 7.87 4.90 23.42
C PHE A 495 8.01 5.55 24.79
N TYR A 496 6.90 5.52 25.54
CA TYR A 496 6.79 6.03 26.91
C TYR A 496 5.84 5.15 27.73
N THR A 497 6.24 4.77 28.95
CA THR A 497 5.40 4.03 29.91
C THR A 497 4.69 4.95 30.91
N LYS A 498 4.89 6.26 30.76
CA LYS A 498 4.28 7.35 31.53
C LYS A 498 3.93 8.47 30.57
N GLN A 499 3.14 9.44 31.03
CA GLN A 499 2.84 10.62 30.24
C GLN A 499 4.14 11.36 29.84
N PRO A 500 4.37 11.61 28.53
CA PRO A 500 5.50 12.39 28.06
C PRO A 500 5.44 13.85 28.53
N SER A 501 6.54 14.59 28.37
CA SER A 501 6.55 16.02 28.67
C SER A 501 5.57 16.79 27.76
N LYS A 502 5.10 17.96 28.24
CA LYS A 502 4.22 18.84 27.44
C LYS A 502 4.85 19.21 26.09
N HIS A 503 6.18 19.40 26.06
CA HIS A 503 6.89 19.70 24.81
C HIS A 503 6.81 18.54 23.81
N VAL A 504 6.98 17.29 24.26
CA VAL A 504 6.80 16.11 23.40
C VAL A 504 5.37 16.03 22.90
N LEU A 505 4.38 16.14 23.79
CA LEU A 505 2.96 16.06 23.44
C LEU A 505 2.51 17.16 22.45
N ALA A 506 3.13 18.35 22.51
CA ALA A 506 2.84 19.45 21.58
C ALA A 506 3.58 19.33 20.24
N SER A 507 4.72 18.63 20.19
CA SER A 507 5.57 18.53 19.00
C SER A 507 5.37 17.22 18.22
N HIS A 508 4.78 16.19 18.81
CA HIS A 508 4.65 14.86 18.21
C HIS A 508 3.19 14.55 17.82
N ASN A 509 3.01 13.65 16.86
CA ASN A 509 1.75 12.90 16.78
C ASN A 509 1.77 11.83 17.88
N VAL A 510 0.65 11.63 18.56
CA VAL A 510 0.60 10.79 19.75
C VAL A 510 -0.27 9.56 19.49
N ILE A 511 0.23 8.39 19.86
CA ILE A 511 -0.54 7.15 19.91
C ILE A 511 -0.63 6.72 21.37
N VAL A 512 -1.81 6.41 21.86
CA VAL A 512 -2.05 5.93 23.23
C VAL A 512 -2.82 4.62 23.15
N MET A 513 -2.38 3.60 23.88
CA MET A 513 -3.08 2.31 23.90
C MET A 513 -3.23 1.70 25.30
N GLY A 514 -4.11 0.71 25.44
CA GLY A 514 -4.38 -0.02 26.68
C GLY A 514 -5.73 0.36 27.30
N SER A 515 -5.86 0.24 28.61
CA SER A 515 -7.06 0.62 29.35
C SER A 515 -6.78 1.73 30.36
N PRO A 516 -7.80 2.43 30.90
CA PRO A 516 -7.58 3.41 31.96
C PRO A 516 -6.95 2.84 33.23
N LYS A 517 -7.08 1.51 33.45
CA LYS A 517 -6.47 0.80 34.58
C LYS A 517 -4.97 0.54 34.35
N THR A 518 -4.55 0.30 33.11
CA THR A 518 -3.16 -0.06 32.78
C THR A 518 -2.33 1.12 32.25
N ASN A 519 -2.98 2.15 31.70
CA ASN A 519 -2.35 3.34 31.14
C ASN A 519 -2.99 4.64 31.66
N ALA A 520 -2.24 5.38 32.48
CA ALA A 520 -2.70 6.62 33.09
C ALA A 520 -3.03 7.73 32.07
N MET A 521 -2.44 7.70 30.89
CA MET A 521 -2.73 8.68 29.83
C MET A 521 -4.14 8.49 29.27
N VAL A 522 -4.60 7.24 29.11
CA VAL A 522 -6.00 6.95 28.70
C VAL A 522 -6.96 7.55 29.73
N LYS A 523 -6.68 7.33 31.03
CA LYS A 523 -7.49 7.88 32.12
C LYS A 523 -7.51 9.42 32.09
N ALA A 524 -6.36 10.07 31.88
CA ALA A 524 -6.26 11.52 31.78
C ALA A 524 -6.99 12.11 30.57
N LEU A 525 -7.04 11.36 29.45
CA LEU A 525 -7.72 11.76 28.23
C LEU A 525 -9.23 11.52 28.25
N ASN A 526 -9.79 10.85 29.26
CA ASN A 526 -11.18 10.39 29.25
C ASN A 526 -12.20 11.49 28.93
N ASN A 527 -12.00 12.71 29.44
CA ASN A 527 -12.92 13.83 29.16
C ASN A 527 -12.82 14.38 27.73
N LYS A 528 -11.80 14.00 26.96
CA LYS A 528 -11.57 14.37 25.55
C LYS A 528 -11.94 13.27 24.56
N LEU A 529 -12.15 12.03 25.01
CA LEU A 529 -12.57 10.93 24.15
C LEU A 529 -13.99 11.17 23.59
N TYR A 530 -14.26 10.62 22.41
CA TYR A 530 -15.60 10.55 21.83
C TYR A 530 -16.45 9.50 22.56
N PHE A 531 -15.88 8.30 22.73
CA PHE A 531 -16.38 7.25 23.59
C PHE A 531 -15.65 7.34 24.92
N LYS A 532 -16.35 7.89 25.92
CA LYS A 532 -15.82 8.12 27.26
C LYS A 532 -16.12 6.93 28.15
N TYR A 533 -15.26 6.69 29.10
CA TYR A 533 -15.50 5.75 30.18
C TYR A 533 -16.41 6.35 31.25
N ASP A 534 -17.14 5.47 31.95
CA ASP A 534 -17.83 5.81 33.18
C ASP A 534 -16.86 6.31 34.28
N LYS A 535 -17.41 6.81 35.40
CA LYS A 535 -16.62 7.32 36.53
C LYS A 535 -15.67 6.28 37.15
N HIS A 536 -15.96 5.00 36.97
CA HIS A 536 -15.19 3.88 37.52
C HIS A 536 -14.19 3.29 36.53
N PHE A 537 -14.19 3.76 35.29
CA PHE A 537 -13.38 3.26 34.19
C PHE A 537 -13.58 1.77 33.89
N ASN A 538 -14.80 1.26 34.10
CA ASN A 538 -15.10 -0.15 33.89
C ASN A 538 -15.67 -0.45 32.50
N GLY A 539 -16.24 0.56 31.84
CA GLY A 539 -16.79 0.44 30.49
C GLY A 539 -17.08 1.81 29.90
N PHE A 540 -17.37 1.84 28.61
CA PHE A 540 -17.81 3.04 27.92
C PHE A 540 -19.24 3.40 28.28
N GLN A 541 -19.53 4.69 28.36
CA GLN A 541 -20.88 5.23 28.56
C GLN A 541 -21.49 5.66 27.22
N SER A 542 -22.82 5.65 27.14
CA SER A 542 -23.56 6.23 26.01
C SER A 542 -23.10 7.66 25.70
N ASN A 543 -23.18 8.02 24.42
CA ASN A 543 -22.87 9.36 23.94
C ASN A 543 -23.93 9.81 22.90
N GLU A 544 -23.68 10.92 22.22
CA GLU A 544 -24.58 11.48 21.22
C GLU A 544 -24.75 10.64 19.94
N LYS A 545 -23.95 9.59 19.75
CA LYS A 545 -23.97 8.71 18.56
C LYS A 545 -24.45 7.30 18.85
N LEU A 546 -24.25 6.80 20.07
CA LEU A 546 -24.54 5.42 20.43
C LEU A 546 -25.02 5.32 21.88
N SER A 547 -26.19 4.70 22.06
CA SER A 547 -26.65 4.22 23.35
C SER A 547 -25.95 2.90 23.66
N ILE A 548 -25.25 2.84 24.79
CA ILE A 548 -24.41 1.71 25.19
C ILE A 548 -25.00 1.12 26.47
N GLU A 549 -25.43 -0.14 26.40
CA GLU A 549 -25.78 -0.94 27.58
C GLU A 549 -24.52 -1.14 28.44
N ARG A 550 -24.68 -1.16 29.76
CA ARG A 550 -23.59 -1.09 30.74
C ARG A 550 -22.61 -2.25 30.66
N ASP A 551 -23.07 -3.47 30.44
CA ASP A 551 -22.22 -4.65 30.32
C ASP A 551 -21.58 -4.74 28.94
N TYR A 552 -22.34 -4.40 27.88
CA TYR A 552 -21.79 -4.25 26.53
C TYR A 552 -20.63 -3.24 26.48
N GLY A 553 -20.77 -2.10 27.17
CA GLY A 553 -19.72 -1.09 27.27
C GLY A 553 -18.40 -1.58 27.88
N LYS A 554 -18.39 -2.71 28.58
CA LYS A 554 -17.17 -3.32 29.15
C LYS A 554 -16.42 -4.20 28.16
N THR A 555 -17.11 -4.74 27.16
CA THR A 555 -16.53 -5.72 26.21
C THR A 555 -16.04 -5.05 24.92
N ILE A 556 -16.60 -3.90 24.55
CA ILE A 556 -16.21 -3.20 23.32
C ILE A 556 -14.82 -2.54 23.40
N GLY A 557 -14.15 -2.54 22.26
CA GLY A 557 -12.93 -1.80 21.98
C GLY A 557 -13.20 -0.57 21.10
N THR A 558 -12.38 0.48 21.23
CA THR A 558 -12.48 1.68 20.38
C THR A 558 -11.14 2.13 19.82
N VAL A 559 -11.17 2.55 18.55
CA VAL A 559 -10.10 3.35 17.93
C VAL A 559 -10.64 4.77 17.78
N GLN A 560 -10.01 5.75 18.40
CA GLN A 560 -10.46 7.14 18.39
C GLN A 560 -9.33 8.05 17.91
N LEU A 561 -9.48 8.62 16.73
CA LEU A 561 -8.52 9.58 16.19
C LEU A 561 -8.98 10.98 16.56
N LEU A 562 -8.30 11.62 17.49
CA LEU A 562 -8.62 12.93 18.05
C LEU A 562 -7.69 14.00 17.49
N ARG A 563 -8.15 15.25 17.58
CA ARG A 563 -7.25 16.41 17.51
C ARG A 563 -6.50 16.52 18.82
N SER A 564 -5.17 16.60 18.76
CA SER A 564 -4.37 16.59 19.99
C SER A 564 -4.73 17.79 20.86
N PRO A 565 -5.12 17.59 22.14
CA PRO A 565 -5.44 18.68 23.05
C PRO A 565 -4.20 19.52 23.41
N TYR A 566 -3.00 19.07 23.04
CA TYR A 566 -1.73 19.74 23.27
C TYR A 566 -1.25 20.56 22.07
N ASN A 567 -1.73 20.24 20.86
CA ASN A 567 -1.47 21.00 19.64
C ASN A 567 -2.53 20.64 18.57
N GLN A 568 -3.33 21.62 18.17
CA GLN A 568 -4.43 21.40 17.22
C GLN A 568 -3.98 20.96 15.81
N LYS A 569 -2.69 21.11 15.49
CA LYS A 569 -2.05 20.65 14.23
C LYS A 569 -1.46 19.24 14.31
N ARG A 570 -1.68 18.52 15.41
CA ARG A 570 -1.19 17.15 15.63
C ARG A 570 -2.35 16.17 15.86
N GLY A 571 -2.19 14.95 15.38
CA GLY A 571 -3.13 13.86 15.63
C GLY A 571 -2.85 13.17 16.96
N LEU A 572 -3.91 12.69 17.60
CA LEU A 572 -3.87 11.84 18.79
C LEU A 572 -4.72 10.59 18.51
N LEU A 573 -4.10 9.43 18.29
CA LEU A 573 -4.81 8.17 18.15
C LEU A 573 -4.89 7.47 19.51
N VAL A 574 -6.09 7.11 19.94
CA VAL A 574 -6.33 6.36 21.18
C VAL A 574 -6.97 5.03 20.84
N VAL A 575 -6.25 3.93 21.09
CA VAL A 575 -6.70 2.54 20.86
C VAL A 575 -6.96 1.91 22.21
N THR A 576 -8.23 1.89 22.65
CA THR A 576 -8.55 1.67 24.07
C THR A 576 -9.79 0.81 24.28
N GLY A 577 -9.79 0.04 25.36
CA GLY A 577 -10.90 -0.79 25.82
C GLY A 577 -10.90 -0.87 27.35
N ALA A 578 -11.93 -1.45 27.97
CA ALA A 578 -11.92 -1.63 29.43
C ALA A 578 -10.85 -2.62 29.89
N THR A 579 -10.48 -3.55 29.01
CA THR A 579 -9.44 -4.57 29.19
C THR A 579 -8.40 -4.52 28.06
N PRO A 580 -7.21 -5.14 28.24
CA PRO A 580 -6.24 -5.31 27.16
C PRO A 580 -6.84 -6.02 25.92
N GLU A 581 -7.70 -7.02 26.13
CA GLU A 581 -8.37 -7.77 25.05
C GLU A 581 -9.26 -6.87 24.20
N ALA A 582 -10.05 -5.99 24.83
CA ALA A 582 -10.87 -5.02 24.12
C ALA A 582 -10.02 -3.98 23.36
N SER A 583 -8.89 -3.56 23.91
CA SER A 583 -7.93 -2.68 23.19
C SER A 583 -7.32 -3.39 21.98
N TYR A 584 -6.95 -4.66 22.12
CA TYR A 584 -6.46 -5.48 21.02
C TYR A 584 -7.53 -5.66 19.94
N LEU A 585 -8.76 -6.00 20.31
CA LEU A 585 -9.89 -6.11 19.40
C LEU A 585 -10.04 -4.85 18.55
N ALA A 586 -9.99 -3.66 19.16
CA ALA A 586 -10.02 -2.40 18.42
C ALA A 586 -8.88 -2.27 17.40
N SER A 587 -7.66 -2.69 17.78
CA SER A 587 -6.49 -2.60 16.90
C SER A 587 -6.57 -3.50 15.66
N THR A 588 -7.38 -4.56 15.68
CA THR A 588 -7.58 -5.45 14.52
C THR A 588 -8.25 -4.76 13.33
N GLN A 589 -8.82 -3.57 13.54
CA GLN A 589 -9.44 -2.78 12.48
C GLN A 589 -8.47 -1.79 11.81
N ILE A 590 -7.25 -1.66 12.35
CA ILE A 590 -6.22 -0.74 11.89
C ILE A 590 -4.86 -1.44 11.67
N ASN A 591 -4.90 -2.76 11.48
CA ASN A 591 -3.71 -3.60 11.28
C ASN A 591 -3.32 -3.80 9.81
N PHE A 592 -4.29 -3.70 8.89
CA PHE A 592 -4.11 -3.82 7.45
C PHE A 592 -4.86 -2.72 6.71
N GLN A 593 -4.38 -2.39 5.51
CA GLN A 593 -4.99 -1.35 4.68
C GLN A 593 -6.45 -1.67 4.35
N LYS A 594 -6.73 -2.89 3.88
CA LYS A 594 -8.10 -3.36 3.59
C LYS A 594 -9.07 -3.21 4.77
N ASN A 595 -8.56 -3.31 6.00
CA ASN A 595 -9.39 -3.22 7.21
C ASN A 595 -9.70 -1.76 7.56
N ILE A 596 -8.84 -0.79 7.23
CA ILE A 596 -9.10 0.62 7.53
C ILE A 596 -9.90 1.32 6.43
N GLU A 597 -9.79 0.87 5.17
CA GLU A 597 -10.47 1.46 4.01
C GLU A 597 -12.00 1.45 4.10
N GLN A 598 -12.57 0.51 4.86
CA GLN A 598 -14.01 0.44 5.12
C GLN A 598 -14.54 1.56 6.04
N TYR A 599 -13.67 2.40 6.61
CA TYR A 599 -14.06 3.43 7.58
C TYR A 599 -13.82 4.85 7.09
N SER A 600 -14.88 5.66 7.09
CA SER A 600 -14.84 7.07 6.71
C SER A 600 -14.78 8.07 7.88
N GLY A 601 -14.95 7.55 9.10
CA GLY A 601 -15.11 8.30 10.34
C GLY A 601 -13.80 8.73 11.01
N ASP A 602 -13.92 9.09 12.28
CA ASP A 602 -12.81 9.38 13.20
C ASP A 602 -12.89 8.60 14.51
N ALA A 603 -13.86 7.69 14.62
CA ALA A 603 -13.93 6.68 15.66
C ALA A 603 -14.46 5.35 15.11
N ILE A 604 -13.89 4.25 15.57
CA ILE A 604 -14.38 2.88 15.34
C ILE A 604 -14.73 2.28 16.71
N VAL A 605 -15.86 1.58 16.78
CA VAL A 605 -16.24 0.71 17.89
C VAL A 605 -16.29 -0.72 17.37
N VAL A 606 -15.76 -1.66 18.15
CA VAL A 606 -15.75 -3.09 17.81
C VAL A 606 -16.18 -3.88 19.03
N ASP A 607 -17.04 -4.87 18.85
CA ASP A 607 -17.41 -5.81 19.90
C ASP A 607 -16.80 -7.21 19.72
N GLU A 608 -16.99 -8.05 20.73
CA GLU A 608 -16.45 -9.41 20.79
C GLU A 608 -16.91 -10.33 19.65
N ASN A 609 -18.03 -10.01 19.01
CA ASN A 609 -18.56 -10.72 17.84
C ASN A 609 -17.99 -10.17 16.51
N ASN A 610 -17.01 -9.26 16.59
CA ASN A 610 -16.43 -8.53 15.46
C ASN A 610 -17.45 -7.66 14.71
N THR A 611 -18.56 -7.29 15.35
CA THR A 611 -19.45 -6.24 14.84
C THR A 611 -18.73 -4.92 15.02
N HIS A 612 -18.65 -4.14 13.95
CA HIS A 612 -17.91 -2.89 13.95
C HIS A 612 -18.74 -1.74 13.39
N TYR A 613 -18.55 -0.58 14.00
CA TYR A 613 -19.27 0.64 13.67
C TYR A 613 -18.28 1.79 13.50
N SER A 614 -18.44 2.58 12.44
CA SER A 614 -17.66 3.80 12.20
C SER A 614 -18.51 5.03 12.45
N TYR A 615 -17.97 5.97 13.21
CA TYR A 615 -18.63 7.20 13.60
C TYR A 615 -17.82 8.42 13.21
N ARG A 616 -18.55 9.50 12.92
CA ARG A 616 -18.00 10.81 12.60
C ARG A 616 -18.39 11.85 13.65
N PHE A 617 -17.42 12.32 14.42
CA PHE A 617 -17.57 13.34 15.46
C PHE A 617 -17.05 14.72 15.00
N LYS A 618 -15.90 14.78 14.32
CA LYS A 618 -15.38 16.04 13.77
C LYS A 618 -16.26 16.58 12.65
N LYS A 619 -16.77 17.80 12.85
CA LYS A 619 -17.38 18.63 11.80
C LYS A 619 -16.31 19.11 10.81
N ASP A 620 -15.24 19.70 11.33
CA ASP A 620 -14.08 20.10 10.53
C ASP A 620 -12.99 19.03 10.56
N LYS A 621 -12.64 18.56 9.36
CA LYS A 621 -11.62 17.54 9.14
C LYS A 621 -10.20 18.11 9.06
N ASN A 622 -10.03 19.41 8.86
CA ASN A 622 -8.71 19.98 8.55
C ASN A 622 -7.78 19.99 9.77
N ILE A 623 -6.62 19.36 9.67
CA ILE A 623 -5.59 19.41 10.71
C ILE A 623 -4.90 20.78 10.74
N ASP A 624 -4.72 21.42 9.57
CA ASP A 624 -4.21 22.78 9.44
C ASP A 624 -5.12 23.65 8.55
N ASP A 625 -5.90 24.53 9.17
CA ASP A 625 -6.82 25.42 8.46
C ASP A 625 -6.12 26.43 7.55
N ALA A 626 -4.90 26.85 7.91
CA ALA A 626 -4.14 27.76 7.07
C ALA A 626 -3.71 27.07 5.78
N LEU A 627 -3.35 25.78 5.85
CA LEU A 627 -3.06 24.97 4.68
C LEU A 627 -4.32 24.78 3.82
N ALA A 628 -5.48 24.52 4.44
CA ALA A 628 -6.75 24.40 3.72
C ALA A 628 -7.12 25.70 2.98
N ARG A 629 -6.99 26.85 3.65
CA ARG A 629 -7.21 28.18 3.03
C ARG A 629 -6.23 28.43 1.89
N LYS A 630 -4.94 28.17 2.09
CA LYS A 630 -3.91 28.32 1.03
C LYS A 630 -4.23 27.46 -0.18
N ARG A 631 -4.66 26.20 0.03
CA ARG A 631 -5.08 25.29 -1.05
C ARG A 631 -6.30 25.82 -1.79
N SER A 632 -7.34 26.24 -1.06
CA SER A 632 -8.56 26.82 -1.65
C SER A 632 -8.27 28.09 -2.47
N LEU A 633 -7.39 28.97 -1.98
CA LEU A 633 -6.97 30.16 -2.73
C LEU A 633 -6.21 29.78 -4.01
N SER A 634 -5.31 28.78 -3.93
CA SER A 634 -4.55 28.32 -5.11
C SER A 634 -5.45 27.66 -6.17
N SER A 635 -6.47 26.90 -5.75
CA SER A 635 -7.38 26.21 -6.66
C SER A 635 -8.34 27.16 -7.37
N HIS A 636 -8.57 28.36 -6.83
CA HIS A 636 -9.42 29.41 -7.39
C HIS A 636 -8.64 30.64 -7.87
N SER A 637 -7.34 30.48 -8.18
CA SER A 637 -6.47 31.57 -8.64
C SER A 637 -7.00 32.32 -9.86
N GLN A 638 -7.68 31.63 -10.79
CA GLN A 638 -8.36 32.27 -11.93
C GLN A 638 -9.52 33.18 -11.50
N LEU A 639 -10.34 32.75 -10.53
CA LEU A 639 -11.43 33.57 -9.99
C LEU A 639 -10.88 34.83 -9.30
N LEU A 640 -9.80 34.69 -8.53
CA LEU A 640 -9.13 35.82 -7.87
C LEU A 640 -8.52 36.80 -8.88
N LEU A 641 -7.95 36.29 -9.99
CA LEU A 641 -7.48 37.11 -11.10
C LEU A 641 -8.64 37.90 -11.73
N TYR A 642 -9.76 37.24 -12.02
CA TYR A 642 -10.95 37.92 -12.56
C TYR A 642 -11.54 38.95 -11.59
N LEU A 643 -11.63 38.64 -10.30
CA LEU A 643 -12.05 39.59 -9.27
C LEU A 643 -11.09 40.79 -9.18
N GLY A 644 -9.78 40.55 -9.27
CA GLY A 644 -8.77 41.61 -9.33
C GLY A 644 -8.97 42.53 -10.53
N ILE A 645 -9.22 41.97 -11.72
CA ILE A 645 -9.53 42.74 -12.94
C ILE A 645 -10.80 43.57 -12.73
N ILE A 646 -11.86 43.00 -12.15
CA ILE A 646 -13.11 43.72 -11.86
C ILE A 646 -12.86 44.91 -10.92
N VAL A 647 -12.08 44.72 -9.85
CA VAL A 647 -11.72 45.81 -8.92
C VAL A 647 -10.94 46.92 -9.64
N VAL A 648 -9.97 46.58 -10.49
CA VAL A 648 -9.22 47.57 -11.28
C VAL A 648 -10.15 48.35 -12.21
N VAL A 649 -11.08 47.68 -12.89
CA VAL A 649 -12.08 48.33 -13.75
C VAL A 649 -12.97 49.28 -12.94
N LEU A 650 -13.46 48.85 -11.76
CA LEU A 650 -14.26 49.71 -10.88
C LEU A 650 -13.48 50.94 -10.40
N VAL A 651 -12.20 50.78 -10.06
CA VAL A 651 -11.33 51.91 -9.70
C VAL A 651 -11.17 52.88 -10.87
N LEU A 652 -10.95 52.37 -12.09
CA LEU A 652 -10.83 53.21 -13.29
C LEU A 652 -12.12 53.95 -13.62
N ILE A 653 -13.28 53.30 -13.50
CA ILE A 653 -14.60 53.93 -13.67
C ILE A 653 -14.82 55.00 -12.60
N SER A 654 -14.48 54.71 -11.34
CA SER A 654 -14.60 55.67 -10.24
C SER A 654 -13.68 56.88 -10.44
N LEU A 655 -12.45 56.66 -10.90
CA LEU A 655 -11.48 57.71 -11.22
C LEU A 655 -11.98 58.55 -12.41
N GLY A 656 -12.51 57.91 -13.45
CA GLY A 656 -13.10 58.57 -14.60
C GLY A 656 -14.31 59.43 -14.20
N GLY A 657 -15.22 58.91 -13.40
CA GLY A 657 -16.34 59.65 -12.83
C GLY A 657 -15.90 60.85 -12.00
N PHE A 658 -14.90 60.66 -11.13
CA PHE A 658 -14.31 61.76 -10.34
C PHE A 658 -13.71 62.85 -11.23
N LEU A 659 -12.97 62.48 -12.28
CA LEU A 659 -12.38 63.43 -13.23
C LEU A 659 -13.46 64.19 -14.02
N ILE A 660 -14.56 63.53 -14.41
CA ILE A 660 -15.70 64.16 -15.07
C ILE A 660 -16.39 65.17 -14.15
N VAL A 661 -16.68 64.78 -12.90
CA VAL A 661 -17.30 65.67 -11.90
C VAL A 661 -16.38 66.87 -11.59
N ARG A 662 -15.06 66.64 -11.46
CA ARG A 662 -14.08 67.72 -11.26
C ARG A 662 -14.04 68.66 -12.47
N LYS A 663 -14.08 68.14 -13.69
CA LYS A 663 -14.11 68.94 -14.93
C LYS A 663 -15.40 69.75 -15.04
N GLN A 664 -16.56 69.16 -14.74
CA GLN A 664 -17.85 69.87 -14.74
C GLN A 664 -17.94 70.92 -13.62
N GLY A 665 -17.37 70.66 -12.44
CA GLY A 665 -17.26 71.65 -11.36
C GLY A 665 -16.35 72.84 -11.72
N LEU A 666 -15.31 72.61 -12.53
CA LEU A 666 -14.47 73.67 -13.09
C LEU A 666 -15.19 74.45 -14.20
N LEU A 667 -15.96 73.78 -15.06
CA LEU A 667 -16.76 74.43 -16.11
C LEU A 667 -17.93 75.26 -15.54
N ASN A 668 -18.62 74.77 -14.51
CA ASN A 668 -19.70 75.51 -13.83
C ASN A 668 -19.19 76.69 -12.97
N ARG A 669 -17.90 76.73 -12.62
CA ARG A 669 -17.27 77.93 -12.03
C ARG A 669 -16.91 78.99 -13.08
N GLY A 670 -16.90 78.65 -14.37
CA GLY A 670 -16.72 79.61 -15.47
C GLY A 670 -17.98 80.34 -15.91
N GLN A 671 -19.18 79.87 -15.55
CA GLN A 671 -20.46 80.49 -15.93
C GLN A 671 -21.10 81.37 -14.84
N ARG A 672 -20.39 81.67 -13.74
CA ARG A 672 -20.85 82.58 -12.68
C ARG A 672 -20.24 83.99 -12.73
N HIS A 673 -19.69 84.39 -13.89
CA HIS A 673 -19.14 85.73 -14.11
C HIS A 673 -19.79 86.54 -15.25
N ASP A 674 -20.94 86.11 -15.77
CA ASP A 674 -21.80 86.92 -16.63
C ASP A 674 -23.27 86.81 -16.20
N GLN A 675 -23.60 87.38 -15.04
CA GLN A 675 -24.84 88.12 -14.76
C GLN A 675 -24.60 89.09 -13.60
#